data_AF-A0A8B2NRX6-F1
#
_entry.id   AF-A0A8B2NRX6-F1
#
_cell.length_a   1.000
_cell.length_b   1.000
_cell.length_c   1.000
_cell.angle_alpha   90.00
_cell.angle_beta   90.00
_cell.angle_gamma   90.00
#
_symmetry.space_group_name_H-M   'P 1'
#
loop_
_entity.id
_entity.type
_entity.pdbx_description
1 polymer ?
#
loop_
_entity_poly.entity_id
_entity_poly.type
_entity_poly.pdbx_seq_one_letter_code
_entity_poly.pdbx_strand_id
1 'polypeptide(L)'
;MTLIHTGVETIDPGPGPGGREGGADPGTGTGTGLVVLDLGPADPYFASQYHLANGAGGQRDLNLFSGGASVWDDYTGAGVRVALIDDGVDYLHPDLFPNYDFSLEVAGVDGYHPDRDGAHGTAVAGIIAAQRNQTGAVGIAHEATLVSMPAIPASDLSGDGLAAGPTISLRDAFANFANYDVVNNSWGYVTPFYDSAFNARQAELHATLADVVAEGRDGLGGIIVKSAGNGRGSLDNTAGSWTTASWGTIAVAAVERDGRVSSYSTEGASVLVSAFGGPVPGDVVTTDRTGHLGYNRATVGDEVTSGFNGTSAAAPMVSGVAALMLEANPDLGYRDVQTILAATAVHTGADSFDGSGLTGAERYQWDWNGADGWNGGGFHFSEDYGFGLVDVLAAVRLAESWTGTGTWESRALVEGVAANEGSVAITDLATVTMTFDVAETIAVERVAIDLGLSHTWLSDLEIQLTSPDGTVSELMRDNFGSADATDYGARDLTLASNAFLGELSAGTWTLTITDDYLGDSGTASNAALSIVGHDATDDVYIYTEEYADFAGGPGRRALTDTDGGIDEINAAAVFSDSVISLVAGAIGRIDGVTFSLAADAAIENATSGDGDDLLTGNALGNRLSGGRGDDTLDGGAGTDTLIGGAGDDRYIVDQPGDRVIERADEGIDTIETALNITLPANVERVILRGAAWSVQGSSADNTMIGNAACNRITGRAGDDYLTSHDGDDTLDGGGGADTMIGGAGDDRYTVSNAGDVVRETVGEGFDTVRSYISFTLGDDVERLELLKSALNGSGNDLANSLVGNSFGNMLNGLGGQDHIRGEAGDDTISGGAGDDTMIGGTGDDTYIVGLRSDVVVEETGAGYDTVVSYAGTFRLDDNVERMELRSGAQVGYGNDLRNTMIGNGAGNALYGEGGGDRLFGEGGRDTLVGGAGDDTLNGGAGSDYYVLGEGADRVVIGAGDSGYGFSRRDMIRDFTSGEDVIDLSALDADAGVAGNQAFRFFGGTAAPGAGEVGAVVYGDALIVSVNLDDDAAIELQLQLNGVDHITASDFIL
;
A
#
# COMPACT_ATOMS: atom_id res chain seq x y z
N MET A 1 26.18 15.57 24.30
CA MET A 1 27.62 15.21 24.28
C MET A 1 28.24 15.89 23.05
N THR A 2 29.24 16.76 23.24
CA THR A 2 29.84 17.56 22.15
C THR A 2 30.95 16.76 21.48
N LEU A 3 30.91 16.62 20.15
CA LEU A 3 32.07 16.15 19.37
C LEU A 3 32.29 17.03 18.14
N ILE A 4 33.55 17.46 18.04
CA ILE A 4 34.15 18.34 17.05
C ILE A 4 34.81 17.44 16.01
N HIS A 5 34.57 17.67 14.71
CA HIS A 5 35.64 17.45 13.73
C HIS A 5 35.60 18.46 12.58
N THR A 6 36.75 19.09 12.38
CA THR A 6 37.07 20.11 11.39
C THR A 6 37.82 19.48 10.21
N GLY A 7 37.52 19.91 8.99
CA GLY A 7 38.35 19.63 7.82
C GLY A 7 37.93 20.48 6.62
N VAL A 8 38.75 21.48 6.30
CA VAL A 8 38.57 22.51 5.28
C VAL A 8 39.36 22.12 4.02
N GLU A 9 38.80 22.28 2.81
CA GLU A 9 39.50 22.97 1.70
C GLU A 9 38.55 23.39 0.57
N THR A 10 38.83 24.58 0.05
CA THR A 10 38.03 25.50 -0.77
C THR A 10 38.30 25.36 -2.26
N ILE A 11 37.39 25.83 -3.14
CA ILE A 11 37.57 26.98 -4.07
C ILE A 11 36.35 27.12 -5.02
N ASP A 12 35.70 28.27 -4.92
CA ASP A 12 34.78 28.92 -5.88
C ASP A 12 35.60 29.82 -6.83
N PRO A 13 35.18 30.13 -8.07
CA PRO A 13 34.42 31.38 -8.25
C PRO A 13 33.32 31.34 -9.35
N GLY A 14 32.14 31.86 -9.02
CA GLY A 14 31.13 32.38 -9.98
C GLY A 14 31.67 33.55 -10.84
N PRO A 15 30.86 34.18 -11.74
CA PRO A 15 29.60 34.87 -11.36
C PRO A 15 28.46 34.76 -12.42
N GLY A 16 27.17 34.77 -12.02
CA GLY A 16 26.38 36.01 -11.91
C GLY A 16 25.05 35.94 -12.71
N PRO A 17 24.03 36.78 -12.42
CA PRO A 17 22.65 36.30 -12.22
C PRO A 17 21.56 36.92 -13.14
N GLY A 18 20.41 36.24 -13.19
CA GLY A 18 19.09 36.75 -13.61
C GLY A 18 18.35 35.72 -14.49
N GLY A 19 17.12 35.27 -14.24
CA GLY A 19 16.15 35.52 -13.18
C GLY A 19 14.76 35.18 -13.73
N ARG A 20 14.11 34.13 -13.19
CA ARG A 20 12.65 33.77 -13.28
C ARG A 20 12.12 33.50 -14.72
N GLU A 21 11.30 32.49 -15.01
CA GLU A 21 10.10 31.95 -14.35
C GLU A 21 9.98 30.42 -14.57
N GLY A 22 9.07 29.79 -13.84
CA GLY A 22 9.09 28.38 -13.49
C GLY A 22 8.44 27.39 -14.47
N GLY A 23 8.80 26.14 -14.25
CA GLY A 23 8.24 24.91 -14.82
C GLY A 23 8.83 23.78 -14.00
N ALA A 24 7.99 23.07 -13.24
CA ALA A 24 8.40 21.96 -12.37
C ALA A 24 8.78 20.76 -13.23
N ASP A 25 9.95 20.21 -12.94
CA ASP A 25 10.54 18.99 -13.51
C ASP A 25 10.42 17.91 -12.41
N PRO A 26 9.82 16.74 -12.65
CA PRO A 26 9.75 15.66 -11.67
C PRO A 26 11.03 14.82 -11.76
N GLY A 27 12.10 15.32 -11.15
CA GLY A 27 13.38 14.62 -11.04
C GLY A 27 13.59 14.02 -9.66
N THR A 28 13.54 12.69 -9.58
CA THR A 28 14.31 11.83 -8.67
C THR A 28 14.52 12.37 -7.25
N GLY A 29 13.47 12.31 -6.43
CA GLY A 29 13.62 12.45 -4.99
C GLY A 29 14.06 11.12 -4.38
N THR A 30 15.36 10.93 -4.18
CA THR A 30 15.83 10.05 -3.10
C THR A 30 15.46 10.77 -1.80
N GLY A 31 14.21 10.60 -1.36
CA GLY A 31 13.78 10.98 -0.03
C GLY A 31 14.50 10.07 0.93
N THR A 32 15.65 10.51 1.44
CA THR A 32 16.17 9.95 2.69
C THR A 32 15.07 10.18 3.71
N GLY A 33 14.38 9.10 4.10
CA GLY A 33 13.39 9.09 5.18
C GLY A 33 13.94 9.92 6.32
N LEU A 34 13.27 11.02 6.61
CA LEU A 34 13.55 11.80 7.79
C LEU A 34 13.10 10.89 8.93
N VAL A 35 14.02 10.12 9.53
CA VAL A 35 13.76 9.36 10.74
C VAL A 35 13.26 10.36 11.77
N VAL A 36 11.94 10.46 11.92
CA VAL A 36 11.31 11.16 13.02
C VAL A 36 11.58 10.26 14.21
N LEU A 37 12.68 10.50 14.90
CA LEU A 37 12.88 9.93 16.23
C LEU A 37 11.70 10.42 17.07
N ASP A 38 10.75 9.52 17.40
CA ASP A 38 9.71 9.83 18.38
C ASP A 38 10.44 10.28 19.66
N LEU A 39 10.24 11.54 20.05
CA LEU A 39 10.86 12.12 21.24
C LEU A 39 10.14 11.68 22.53
N GLY A 40 9.25 10.70 22.41
CA GLY A 40 8.34 10.25 23.45
C GLY A 40 7.22 11.26 23.71
N PRO A 41 6.24 10.90 24.55
CA PRO A 41 5.19 11.79 25.03
C PRO A 41 5.71 13.11 25.61
N ALA A 42 4.98 14.21 25.36
CA ALA A 42 5.28 15.53 25.91
C ALA A 42 4.77 15.71 27.36
N ASP A 43 4.13 14.67 27.91
CA ASP A 43 3.60 14.61 29.27
C ASP A 43 4.71 14.83 30.31
N PRO A 44 4.59 15.80 31.23
CA PRO A 44 5.71 16.24 32.07
C PRO A 44 6.35 15.16 32.94
N TYR A 45 5.61 14.11 33.29
CA TYR A 45 6.10 13.02 34.13
C TYR A 45 6.62 11.81 33.36
N PHE A 46 6.48 11.76 32.02
CA PHE A 46 6.97 10.66 31.18
C PHE A 46 8.46 10.38 31.41
N ALA A 47 9.29 11.44 31.47
CA ALA A 47 10.73 11.30 31.74
C ALA A 47 11.07 10.67 33.12
N SER A 48 10.10 10.58 34.02
CA SER A 48 10.21 9.91 35.33
C SER A 48 9.61 8.51 35.34
N GLN A 49 8.85 8.12 34.31
CA GLN A 49 8.26 6.81 34.13
C GLN A 49 9.28 5.84 33.52
N TYR A 50 10.27 5.49 34.34
CA TYR A 50 11.37 4.63 33.91
C TYR A 50 10.94 3.26 33.37
N HIS A 51 9.75 2.78 33.73
CA HIS A 51 9.22 1.51 33.25
C HIS A 51 8.80 1.58 31.79
N LEU A 52 8.52 2.77 31.24
CA LEU A 52 8.16 2.96 29.84
C LEU A 52 9.38 3.15 28.95
N ALA A 53 10.32 3.99 29.41
CA ALA A 53 11.55 4.27 28.68
C ALA A 53 12.65 4.70 29.66
N ASN A 54 13.83 4.09 29.54
CA ASN A 54 14.95 4.36 30.42
C ASN A 54 16.25 4.65 29.67
N GLY A 55 16.69 5.91 29.73
CA GLY A 55 17.95 6.34 29.11
C GLY A 55 19.22 6.11 29.93
N ALA A 56 19.14 5.49 31.11
CA ALA A 56 20.28 5.32 32.02
C ALA A 56 20.89 3.90 31.92
N GLY A 57 22.19 3.82 31.60
CA GLY A 57 22.88 2.54 31.44
C GLY A 57 22.85 1.66 32.71
N GLY A 58 22.56 0.37 32.52
CA GLY A 58 22.47 -0.63 33.59
C GLY A 58 21.10 -0.72 34.29
N GLN A 59 20.09 -0.04 33.76
CA GLN A 59 18.70 -0.15 34.20
C GLN A 59 17.84 -0.63 33.03
N ARG A 60 16.73 -1.30 33.34
CA ARG A 60 15.78 -1.85 32.37
C ARG A 60 14.51 -0.99 32.29
N ASP A 61 13.74 -1.21 31.25
CA ASP A 61 12.36 -0.75 31.04
C ASP A 61 11.57 -1.89 30.38
N LEU A 62 10.30 -1.67 30.04
CA LEU A 62 9.44 -2.67 29.40
C LEU A 62 9.65 -2.74 27.87
N ASN A 63 10.63 -2.02 27.33
CA ASN A 63 10.95 -2.00 25.91
C ASN A 63 9.79 -1.54 25.00
N LEU A 64 9.11 -0.44 25.34
CA LEU A 64 8.11 0.17 24.42
C LEU A 64 8.78 0.80 23.18
N PHE A 65 10.08 1.11 23.30
CA PHE A 65 10.88 1.79 22.29
C PHE A 65 12.21 1.05 22.11
N SER A 66 12.45 0.50 20.91
CA SER A 66 13.71 -0.17 20.57
C SER A 66 14.10 0.08 19.12
N GLY A 67 15.39 0.17 18.81
CA GLY A 67 15.87 0.21 17.42
C GLY A 67 15.42 1.41 16.57
N GLY A 68 14.66 2.35 17.12
CA GLY A 68 13.99 3.42 16.36
C GLY A 68 12.49 3.16 16.11
N ALA A 69 11.99 1.98 16.47
CA ALA A 69 10.59 1.61 16.47
C ALA A 69 9.94 1.83 17.85
N SER A 70 8.64 2.05 17.84
CA SER A 70 7.78 2.15 19.03
C SER A 70 6.49 1.38 18.82
N VAL A 71 6.00 0.72 19.86
CA VAL A 71 4.67 0.11 19.81
C VAL A 71 3.57 1.16 19.57
N TRP A 72 3.78 2.38 20.06
CA TRP A 72 2.83 3.51 19.92
C TRP A 72 2.80 4.14 18.53
N ASP A 73 3.67 3.70 17.61
CA ASP A 73 3.53 4.06 16.20
C ASP A 73 2.31 3.34 15.58
N ASP A 74 1.95 2.17 16.12
CA ASP A 74 0.92 1.29 15.57
C ASP A 74 -0.31 1.13 16.49
N TYR A 75 -0.09 0.98 17.81
CA TYR A 75 -1.12 0.60 18.79
C TYR A 75 -1.04 1.41 20.08
N THR A 76 -2.19 1.79 20.61
CA THR A 76 -2.33 2.67 21.79
C THR A 76 -3.23 2.08 22.89
N GLY A 77 -3.78 0.89 22.67
CA GLY A 77 -4.82 0.22 23.43
C GLY A 77 -6.23 0.53 22.96
N ALA A 78 -6.40 1.23 21.83
CA ALA A 78 -7.71 1.72 21.41
C ALA A 78 -8.70 0.57 21.15
N GLY A 79 -9.95 0.77 21.58
CA GLY A 79 -11.02 -0.23 21.41
C GLY A 79 -11.00 -1.38 22.42
N VAL A 80 -9.94 -1.53 23.23
CA VAL A 80 -9.87 -2.55 24.28
C VAL A 80 -10.40 -2.01 25.61
N ARG A 81 -11.20 -2.83 26.31
CA ARG A 81 -11.86 -2.45 27.57
C ARG A 81 -11.20 -3.16 28.75
N VAL A 82 -10.74 -2.39 29.71
CA VAL A 82 -10.03 -2.88 30.90
C VAL A 82 -10.85 -2.60 32.16
N ALA A 83 -11.23 -3.66 32.87
CA ALA A 83 -11.91 -3.58 34.15
C ALA A 83 -10.91 -3.65 35.31
N LEU A 84 -11.09 -2.76 36.29
CA LEU A 84 -10.25 -2.67 37.48
C LEU A 84 -11.04 -3.13 38.69
N ILE A 85 -10.75 -4.34 39.18
CA ILE A 85 -11.30 -4.84 40.44
C ILE A 85 -10.37 -4.38 41.57
N ASP A 86 -10.72 -3.28 42.24
CA ASP A 86 -9.86 -2.61 43.22
C ASP A 86 -10.70 -1.86 44.28
N ASP A 87 -10.13 -0.83 44.93
CA ASP A 87 -10.82 0.04 45.87
C ASP A 87 -11.75 1.05 45.18
N GLY A 88 -11.42 1.44 43.97
CA GLY A 88 -12.19 2.36 43.11
C GLY A 88 -11.26 3.33 42.39
N VAL A 89 -11.79 4.03 41.39
CA VAL A 89 -11.00 4.94 40.55
C VAL A 89 -11.52 6.36 40.72
N ASP A 90 -10.62 7.33 40.89
CA ASP A 90 -10.95 8.74 40.69
C ASP A 90 -11.13 8.99 39.19
N TYR A 91 -12.27 8.54 38.65
CA TYR A 91 -12.56 8.68 37.22
C TYR A 91 -12.68 10.15 36.77
N LEU A 92 -12.70 11.11 37.70
CA LEU A 92 -12.69 12.55 37.39
C LEU A 92 -11.26 13.09 37.22
N HIS A 93 -10.24 12.25 37.44
CA HIS A 93 -8.85 12.59 37.21
C HIS A 93 -8.64 13.04 35.76
N PRO A 94 -7.95 14.17 35.50
CA PRO A 94 -7.80 14.71 34.15
C PRO A 94 -7.17 13.72 33.16
N ASP A 95 -6.23 12.89 33.61
CA ASP A 95 -5.59 11.85 32.77
C ASP A 95 -6.38 10.54 32.65
N LEU A 96 -7.50 10.37 33.37
CA LEU A 96 -8.31 9.14 33.33
C LEU A 96 -9.71 9.37 32.75
N PHE A 97 -10.27 10.56 33.01
CA PHE A 97 -11.66 10.89 32.68
C PHE A 97 -12.04 10.60 31.24
N PRO A 98 -11.25 10.96 30.21
CA PRO A 98 -11.70 10.74 28.84
C PRO A 98 -11.50 9.29 28.37
N ASN A 99 -10.80 8.45 29.13
CA ASN A 99 -10.69 7.01 28.90
C ASN A 99 -11.71 6.19 29.73
N TYR A 100 -12.45 6.81 30.67
CA TYR A 100 -13.39 6.10 31.52
C TYR A 100 -14.79 5.99 30.88
N ASP A 101 -15.35 4.79 30.79
CA ASP A 101 -16.69 4.56 30.23
C ASP A 101 -17.72 4.16 31.31
N PHE A 102 -18.54 5.13 31.69
CA PHE A 102 -19.66 4.96 32.63
C PHE A 102 -20.71 3.95 32.18
N SER A 103 -20.80 3.64 30.88
CA SER A 103 -21.78 2.69 30.36
C SER A 103 -21.44 1.23 30.68
N LEU A 104 -20.18 0.96 31.01
CA LEU A 104 -19.67 -0.36 31.40
C LEU A 104 -19.84 -0.64 32.90
N GLU A 105 -20.24 0.35 33.70
CA GLU A 105 -20.42 0.19 35.14
C GLU A 105 -21.56 -0.79 35.45
N VAL A 106 -21.37 -1.57 36.53
CA VAL A 106 -22.42 -2.45 37.04
C VAL A 106 -23.60 -1.60 37.51
N ALA A 107 -24.80 -1.94 37.06
CA ALA A 107 -25.99 -1.14 37.33
C ALA A 107 -26.20 -0.87 38.84
N GLY A 108 -26.14 0.41 39.23
CA GLY A 108 -26.32 0.85 40.62
C GLY A 108 -25.06 0.82 41.49
N VAL A 109 -23.90 0.52 40.89
CA VAL A 109 -22.57 0.63 41.49
C VAL A 109 -21.92 1.89 40.93
N ASP A 110 -21.46 2.76 41.82
CA ASP A 110 -20.64 3.93 41.45
C ASP A 110 -19.18 3.50 41.46
N GLY A 111 -18.49 3.62 40.32
CA GLY A 111 -17.08 3.26 40.19
C GLY A 111 -16.13 4.22 40.91
N TYR A 112 -16.65 5.36 41.39
CA TYR A 112 -15.89 6.36 42.14
C TYR A 112 -15.57 5.90 43.55
N HIS A 113 -14.33 6.15 44.01
CA HIS A 113 -13.98 5.94 45.42
C HIS A 113 -14.33 7.16 46.31
N PRO A 114 -15.18 7.02 47.36
CA PRO A 114 -15.55 8.14 48.24
C PRO A 114 -14.66 8.38 49.47
N ASP A 115 -13.83 7.42 49.90
CA ASP A 115 -12.95 7.54 51.08
C ASP A 115 -11.63 8.31 50.85
N ARG A 116 -11.10 8.88 51.92
CA ARG A 116 -9.85 9.66 51.99
C ARG A 116 -8.57 8.84 51.78
N ASP A 117 -8.61 7.54 52.06
CA ASP A 117 -7.44 6.64 52.00
C ASP A 117 -7.44 5.69 50.77
N GLY A 118 -8.46 5.74 49.90
CA GLY A 118 -8.54 4.90 48.70
C GLY A 118 -7.97 5.59 47.45
N ALA A 119 -6.71 5.32 47.14
CA ALA A 119 -6.00 5.84 45.96
C ALA A 119 -5.34 4.73 45.13
N HIS A 120 -5.52 3.47 45.54
CA HIS A 120 -4.82 2.35 44.94
C HIS A 120 -5.33 2.09 43.53
N GLY A 121 -6.65 1.95 43.32
CA GLY A 121 -7.24 1.74 42.00
C GLY A 121 -6.98 2.90 41.03
N THR A 122 -6.85 4.13 41.54
CA THR A 122 -6.49 5.31 40.71
C THR A 122 -5.05 5.21 40.20
N ALA A 123 -4.11 4.74 41.02
CA ALA A 123 -2.72 4.54 40.59
C ALA A 123 -2.58 3.37 39.60
N VAL A 124 -3.33 2.27 39.83
CA VAL A 124 -3.45 1.13 38.90
C VAL A 124 -3.99 1.59 37.55
N ALA A 125 -5.05 2.39 37.52
CA ALA A 125 -5.65 2.93 36.30
C ALA A 125 -4.66 3.76 35.47
N GLY A 126 -3.83 4.58 36.12
CA GLY A 126 -2.86 5.43 35.42
C GLY A 126 -1.74 4.65 34.73
N ILE A 127 -1.29 3.53 35.32
CA ILE A 127 -0.28 2.66 34.70
C ILE A 127 -0.82 2.07 33.40
N ILE A 128 -2.09 1.68 33.40
CA ILE A 128 -2.75 1.06 32.24
C ILE A 128 -3.01 2.13 31.18
N ALA A 129 -3.78 3.17 31.49
CA ALA A 129 -4.35 4.07 30.49
C ALA A 129 -4.46 5.54 30.94
N ALA A 130 -3.45 6.07 31.66
CA ALA A 130 -3.32 7.52 31.74
C ALA A 130 -3.09 8.11 30.33
N GLN A 131 -3.73 9.22 30.03
CA GLN A 131 -3.72 9.76 28.67
C GLN A 131 -2.38 10.38 28.26
N ARG A 132 -2.05 10.26 26.97
CA ARG A 132 -1.00 11.03 26.29
C ARG A 132 -1.54 12.41 25.89
N ASN A 133 -1.75 13.31 26.86
CA ASN A 133 -2.48 14.58 26.67
C ASN A 133 -1.64 15.86 26.95
N GLN A 134 -0.32 15.70 27.09
CA GLN A 134 0.64 16.75 27.46
C GLN A 134 0.51 17.23 28.92
N THR A 135 -0.15 16.46 29.79
CA THR A 135 -0.29 16.73 31.23
C THR A 135 -0.08 15.45 32.03
N GLY A 136 0.26 15.58 33.32
CA GLY A 136 0.47 14.44 34.21
C GLY A 136 1.37 13.33 33.65
N ALA A 137 0.91 12.08 33.77
CA ALA A 137 1.61 10.85 33.40
C ALA A 137 0.92 10.15 32.21
N VAL A 138 1.56 9.16 31.59
CA VAL A 138 1.02 8.40 30.46
C VAL A 138 0.97 6.89 30.76
N GLY A 139 -0.09 6.22 30.36
CA GLY A 139 -0.26 4.78 30.51
C GLY A 139 0.36 4.00 29.37
N ILE A 140 0.56 2.69 29.56
CA ILE A 140 1.08 1.78 28.52
C ILE A 140 0.11 1.69 27.34
N ALA A 141 -1.18 1.54 27.63
CA ALA A 141 -2.29 1.50 26.70
C ALA A 141 -3.12 2.80 26.85
N HIS A 142 -2.51 3.93 26.52
CA HIS A 142 -3.03 5.28 26.83
C HIS A 142 -4.36 5.66 26.16
N GLU A 143 -4.91 4.83 25.26
CA GLU A 143 -6.26 4.99 24.68
C GLU A 143 -7.21 3.82 25.01
N ALA A 144 -6.79 2.88 25.86
CA ALA A 144 -7.68 1.82 26.34
C ALA A 144 -8.82 2.39 27.20
N THR A 145 -9.99 1.78 27.08
CA THR A 145 -11.18 2.15 27.85
C THR A 145 -11.12 1.55 29.25
N LEU A 146 -11.37 2.34 30.28
CA LEU A 146 -11.34 1.93 31.69
C LEU A 146 -12.75 1.82 32.28
N VAL A 147 -12.94 0.83 33.15
CA VAL A 147 -14.10 0.74 34.05
C VAL A 147 -13.68 0.30 35.45
N SER A 148 -14.25 0.92 36.49
CA SER A 148 -13.95 0.62 37.89
C SER A 148 -14.97 -0.33 38.49
N MET A 149 -14.48 -1.33 39.24
CA MET A 149 -15.25 -2.27 40.02
C MET A 149 -14.76 -2.24 41.48
N PRO A 150 -15.27 -1.33 42.32
CA PRO A 150 -14.83 -1.12 43.70
C PRO A 150 -15.27 -2.26 44.63
N ALA A 151 -14.67 -3.44 44.46
CA ALA A 151 -14.99 -4.67 45.19
C ALA A 151 -14.11 -4.88 46.43
N ILE A 152 -12.94 -4.21 46.50
CA ILE A 152 -11.95 -4.40 47.57
C ILE A 152 -11.73 -3.08 48.30
N PRO A 153 -12.25 -2.86 49.51
CA PRO A 153 -12.04 -1.58 50.19
C PRO A 153 -10.54 -1.35 50.47
N ALA A 154 -10.10 -0.09 50.50
CA ALA A 154 -8.70 0.28 50.76
C ALA A 154 -8.09 -0.37 52.04
N SER A 155 -8.92 -0.66 53.05
CA SER A 155 -8.49 -1.35 54.28
C SER A 155 -8.23 -2.86 54.13
N ASP A 156 -8.61 -3.46 53.00
CA ASP A 156 -8.66 -4.91 52.75
C ASP A 156 -7.93 -5.29 51.44
N LEU A 157 -7.17 -4.37 50.81
CA LEU A 157 -6.31 -4.64 49.64
C LEU A 157 -5.27 -5.74 49.91
N SER A 158 -4.97 -5.97 51.18
CA SER A 158 -4.16 -7.07 51.72
C SER A 158 -4.91 -7.72 52.89
N GLY A 159 -6.12 -8.20 52.65
CA GLY A 159 -6.93 -8.85 53.67
C GLY A 159 -7.81 -9.98 53.11
N ASP A 160 -8.49 -10.72 53.98
CA ASP A 160 -9.18 -11.96 53.60
C ASP A 160 -10.59 -11.73 52.99
N GLY A 161 -10.89 -10.52 52.52
CA GLY A 161 -12.20 -10.21 51.94
C GLY A 161 -13.35 -10.30 52.96
N LEU A 162 -13.04 -10.17 54.27
CA LEU A 162 -14.06 -10.21 55.33
C LEU A 162 -14.84 -8.89 55.43
N ALA A 163 -14.36 -7.83 54.77
CA ALA A 163 -15.12 -6.62 54.52
C ALA A 163 -15.74 -6.73 53.13
N ALA A 164 -17.08 -6.68 53.03
CA ALA A 164 -17.70 -6.45 51.73
C ALA A 164 -17.14 -5.15 51.13
N GLY A 165 -16.85 -5.17 49.82
CA GLY A 165 -16.53 -3.97 49.05
C GLY A 165 -17.49 -2.81 49.38
N PRO A 166 -17.04 -1.56 49.25
CA PRO A 166 -17.88 -0.41 49.59
C PRO A 166 -19.23 -0.41 48.85
N THR A 167 -19.34 -1.11 47.70
CA THR A 167 -20.53 -1.13 46.84
C THR A 167 -20.86 -2.45 46.11
N ILE A 168 -19.89 -3.35 45.83
CA ILE A 168 -20.15 -4.64 45.13
C ILE A 168 -19.35 -5.83 45.73
N SER A 169 -19.84 -7.07 45.59
CA SER A 169 -19.11 -8.28 45.99
C SER A 169 -18.10 -8.71 44.92
N LEU A 170 -17.02 -9.41 45.29
CA LEU A 170 -16.03 -9.92 44.33
C LEU A 170 -16.64 -10.80 43.24
N ARG A 171 -17.54 -11.71 43.61
CA ARG A 171 -18.26 -12.57 42.65
C ARG A 171 -19.02 -11.73 41.62
N ASP A 172 -19.74 -10.71 42.07
CA ASP A 172 -20.54 -9.87 41.17
C ASP A 172 -19.67 -8.95 40.29
N ALA A 173 -18.46 -8.58 40.74
CA ALA A 173 -17.49 -7.85 39.91
C ALA A 173 -17.04 -8.70 38.71
N PHE A 174 -16.62 -9.94 38.96
CA PHE A 174 -16.25 -10.87 37.88
C PHE A 174 -17.42 -11.22 36.96
N ALA A 175 -18.66 -11.30 37.47
CA ALA A 175 -19.82 -11.71 36.68
C ALA A 175 -20.21 -10.75 35.52
N ASN A 176 -19.55 -9.58 35.38
CA ASN A 176 -19.80 -8.62 34.31
C ASN A 176 -18.81 -8.74 33.14
N PHE A 177 -18.03 -9.82 33.07
CA PHE A 177 -16.94 -10.01 32.11
C PHE A 177 -17.32 -9.91 30.63
N ALA A 178 -18.58 -10.10 30.27
CA ALA A 178 -19.03 -9.89 28.89
C ALA A 178 -18.84 -8.43 28.42
N ASN A 179 -18.68 -7.47 29.35
CA ASN A 179 -18.55 -6.05 29.04
C ASN A 179 -17.10 -5.58 28.91
N TYR A 180 -16.11 -6.44 29.16
CA TYR A 180 -14.69 -6.04 29.14
C TYR A 180 -13.80 -7.16 28.63
N ASP A 181 -12.58 -6.79 28.23
CA ASP A 181 -11.64 -7.69 27.57
C ASP A 181 -10.53 -8.14 28.54
N VAL A 182 -10.05 -7.19 29.37
CA VAL A 182 -8.98 -7.42 30.36
C VAL A 182 -9.49 -7.11 31.77
N VAL A 183 -9.11 -7.91 32.75
CA VAL A 183 -9.46 -7.76 34.18
C VAL A 183 -8.20 -7.62 35.00
N ASN A 184 -7.94 -6.43 35.52
CA ASN A 184 -6.83 -6.19 36.43
C ASN A 184 -7.23 -6.46 37.89
N ASN A 185 -6.41 -7.24 38.58
CA ASN A 185 -6.63 -7.66 39.96
C ASN A 185 -5.37 -7.42 40.82
N SER A 186 -5.22 -6.18 41.28
CA SER A 186 -4.05 -5.71 42.04
C SER A 186 -4.20 -5.79 43.57
N TRP A 187 -4.93 -6.80 44.06
CA TRP A 187 -5.22 -7.08 45.48
C TRP A 187 -4.80 -8.50 45.85
N GLY A 188 -4.83 -8.95 47.11
CA GLY A 188 -4.52 -10.36 47.43
C GLY A 188 -5.00 -10.80 48.80
N TYR A 189 -5.09 -12.12 49.00
CA TYR A 189 -5.40 -12.71 50.30
C TYR A 189 -4.14 -12.76 51.18
N VAL A 190 -4.30 -12.55 52.48
CA VAL A 190 -3.19 -12.59 53.45
C VAL A 190 -3.16 -13.86 54.27
N THR A 191 -4.30 -14.52 54.46
CA THR A 191 -4.34 -15.85 55.03
C THR A 191 -4.01 -16.87 53.94
N PRO A 192 -2.97 -17.69 54.14
CA PRO A 192 -2.64 -18.79 53.25
C PRO A 192 -3.81 -19.74 53.01
N PHE A 193 -3.97 -20.20 51.77
CA PHE A 193 -5.00 -21.15 51.33
C PHE A 193 -6.43 -20.67 51.56
N TYR A 194 -6.64 -19.38 51.84
CA TYR A 194 -7.98 -18.84 52.09
C TYR A 194 -8.91 -19.04 50.89
N ASP A 195 -8.38 -18.89 49.69
CA ASP A 195 -9.09 -19.10 48.43
C ASP A 195 -8.84 -20.45 47.78
N SER A 196 -8.30 -21.43 48.51
CA SER A 196 -8.10 -22.81 48.00
C SER A 196 -9.33 -23.35 47.27
N ALA A 197 -9.12 -24.07 46.16
CA ALA A 197 -10.15 -24.73 45.35
C ALA A 197 -11.17 -25.54 46.16
N PHE A 198 -10.74 -26.08 47.31
CA PHE A 198 -11.55 -26.93 48.18
C PHE A 198 -12.32 -26.16 49.26
N ASN A 199 -12.15 -24.83 49.34
CA ASN A 199 -12.91 -23.99 50.23
C ASN A 199 -14.32 -23.73 49.66
N ALA A 200 -15.32 -24.42 50.21
CA ALA A 200 -16.72 -24.29 49.79
C ALA A 200 -17.30 -22.86 49.89
N ARG A 201 -16.66 -21.94 50.63
CA ARG A 201 -17.07 -20.52 50.66
C ARG A 201 -16.66 -19.76 49.40
N GLN A 202 -15.67 -20.24 48.67
CA GLN A 202 -15.09 -19.60 47.49
C GLN A 202 -15.51 -20.26 46.18
N ALA A 203 -16.17 -21.43 46.24
CA ALA A 203 -16.61 -22.19 45.08
C ALA A 203 -17.43 -21.37 44.05
N GLU A 204 -18.25 -20.41 44.49
CA GLU A 204 -18.99 -19.53 43.57
C GLU A 204 -18.06 -18.57 42.81
N LEU A 205 -17.07 -17.99 43.49
CA LEU A 205 -16.07 -17.12 42.85
C LEU A 205 -15.21 -17.90 41.86
N HIS A 206 -14.78 -19.11 42.24
CA HIS A 206 -14.02 -20.01 41.36
C HIS A 206 -14.80 -20.37 40.09
N ALA A 207 -16.09 -20.67 40.23
CA ALA A 207 -16.97 -20.91 39.08
C ALA A 207 -17.07 -19.67 38.19
N THR A 208 -17.25 -18.47 38.76
CA THR A 208 -17.29 -17.24 37.96
C THR A 208 -15.97 -16.96 37.24
N LEU A 209 -14.82 -17.22 37.87
CA LEU A 209 -13.51 -17.09 37.22
C LEU A 209 -13.37 -18.09 36.04
N ALA A 210 -13.88 -19.32 36.19
CA ALA A 210 -13.92 -20.27 35.08
C ALA A 210 -14.84 -19.77 33.94
N ASP A 211 -15.99 -19.19 34.28
CA ASP A 211 -16.92 -18.62 33.30
C ASP A 211 -16.28 -17.44 32.52
N VAL A 212 -15.48 -16.58 33.17
CA VAL A 212 -14.75 -15.48 32.51
C VAL A 212 -13.84 -16.02 31.40
N VAL A 213 -13.12 -17.10 31.69
CA VAL A 213 -12.14 -17.71 30.79
C VAL A 213 -12.84 -18.53 29.69
N ALA A 214 -14.00 -19.13 29.99
CA ALA A 214 -14.75 -19.94 29.05
C ALA A 214 -15.66 -19.13 28.12
N GLU A 215 -16.30 -18.08 28.63
CA GLU A 215 -17.37 -17.34 27.94
C GLU A 215 -17.01 -15.88 27.63
N GLY A 216 -15.96 -15.34 28.26
CA GLY A 216 -15.55 -13.95 28.03
C GLY A 216 -15.11 -13.69 26.60
N ARG A 217 -15.25 -12.44 26.14
CA ARG A 217 -14.89 -12.01 24.78
C ARG A 217 -15.47 -12.94 23.70
N ASP A 218 -16.77 -13.22 23.80
CA ASP A 218 -17.52 -14.11 22.90
C ASP A 218 -16.91 -15.53 22.75
N GLY A 219 -16.27 -16.03 23.82
CA GLY A 219 -15.67 -17.37 23.87
C GLY A 219 -14.16 -17.40 23.66
N LEU A 220 -13.51 -16.26 23.36
CA LEU A 220 -12.05 -16.15 23.34
C LEU A 220 -11.43 -16.25 24.74
N GLY A 221 -12.21 -15.95 25.77
CA GLY A 221 -11.83 -15.89 27.17
C GLY A 221 -11.36 -14.49 27.58
N GLY A 222 -11.84 -14.00 28.72
CA GLY A 222 -11.38 -12.75 29.31
C GLY A 222 -9.96 -12.87 29.85
N ILE A 223 -9.15 -11.83 29.68
CA ILE A 223 -7.75 -11.82 30.12
C ILE A 223 -7.68 -11.43 31.59
N ILE A 224 -7.37 -12.37 32.48
CA ILE A 224 -7.30 -12.13 33.93
C ILE A 224 -5.84 -11.90 34.32
N VAL A 225 -5.51 -10.69 34.75
CA VAL A 225 -4.17 -10.32 35.23
C VAL A 225 -4.20 -10.09 36.73
N LYS A 226 -3.29 -10.74 37.46
CA LYS A 226 -3.32 -10.82 38.92
C LYS A 226 -1.92 -10.55 39.49
N SER A 227 -1.84 -9.69 40.51
CA SER A 227 -0.60 -9.51 41.27
C SER A 227 -0.21 -10.81 42.01
N ALA A 228 1.07 -11.20 41.95
CA ALA A 228 1.55 -12.44 42.59
C ALA A 228 1.50 -12.37 44.13
N GLY A 229 1.63 -11.18 44.71
CA GLY A 229 1.63 -10.96 46.16
C GLY A 229 2.85 -10.15 46.65
N ASN A 230 2.79 -9.69 47.89
CA ASN A 230 3.84 -8.87 48.52
C ASN A 230 4.40 -9.52 49.81
N GLY A 231 4.33 -10.85 49.89
CA GLY A 231 4.57 -11.65 51.10
C GLY A 231 5.92 -12.37 51.18
N ARG A 232 6.88 -12.12 50.28
CA ARG A 232 8.20 -12.81 50.27
C ARG A 232 8.90 -12.78 51.63
N GLY A 233 8.83 -11.66 52.35
CA GLY A 233 9.46 -11.51 53.68
C GLY A 233 8.87 -12.44 54.76
N SER A 234 7.65 -12.93 54.56
CA SER A 234 6.98 -13.96 55.37
C SER A 234 7.06 -15.36 54.75
N LEU A 235 7.88 -15.56 53.71
CA LEU A 235 8.00 -16.79 52.94
C LEU A 235 6.66 -17.21 52.30
N ASP A 236 5.84 -16.24 51.90
CA ASP A 236 4.63 -16.48 51.12
C ASP A 236 4.97 -17.11 49.77
N ASN A 237 4.04 -17.89 49.24
CA ASN A 237 4.17 -18.56 47.95
C ASN A 237 2.84 -18.52 47.20
N THR A 238 2.89 -18.32 45.88
CA THR A 238 1.70 -18.28 45.02
C THR A 238 0.85 -19.56 45.06
N ALA A 239 1.42 -20.70 45.44
CA ALA A 239 0.69 -21.95 45.72
C ALA A 239 -0.32 -21.84 46.87
N GLY A 240 -0.15 -20.86 47.76
CA GLY A 240 -1.12 -20.55 48.81
C GLY A 240 -2.37 -19.85 48.33
N SER A 241 -2.44 -19.45 47.05
CA SER A 241 -3.56 -18.71 46.49
C SER A 241 -4.08 -19.38 45.21
N TRP A 242 -5.34 -19.81 45.22
CA TRP A 242 -5.93 -20.43 44.04
C TRP A 242 -6.13 -19.42 42.91
N THR A 243 -6.43 -18.16 43.24
CA THR A 243 -6.66 -17.13 42.21
C THR A 243 -5.41 -16.83 41.39
N THR A 244 -4.21 -16.99 41.96
CA THR A 244 -2.92 -16.96 41.22
C THR A 244 -2.62 -18.27 40.50
N ALA A 245 -3.01 -19.42 41.09
CA ALA A 245 -2.79 -20.75 40.52
C ALA A 245 -3.85 -21.18 39.47
N SER A 246 -4.93 -20.43 39.29
CA SER A 246 -6.01 -20.71 38.34
C SER A 246 -5.52 -20.66 36.89
N TRP A 247 -6.03 -21.58 36.05
CA TRP A 247 -5.61 -21.81 34.66
C TRP A 247 -5.57 -20.55 33.78
N GLY A 248 -6.61 -19.71 33.85
CA GLY A 248 -6.72 -18.50 33.02
C GLY A 248 -6.07 -17.26 33.62
N THR A 249 -5.42 -17.38 34.77
CA THR A 249 -4.80 -16.22 35.43
C THR A 249 -3.35 -16.04 35.00
N ILE A 250 -3.01 -14.81 34.59
CA ILE A 250 -1.65 -14.31 34.44
C ILE A 250 -1.20 -13.75 35.80
N ALA A 251 -0.41 -14.52 36.55
CA ALA A 251 0.17 -14.06 37.82
C ALA A 251 1.48 -13.31 37.57
N VAL A 252 1.58 -12.09 38.09
CA VAL A 252 2.66 -11.14 37.77
C VAL A 252 3.52 -10.85 38.99
N ALA A 253 4.81 -11.21 38.91
CA ALA A 253 5.82 -10.86 39.90
C ALA A 253 6.38 -9.43 39.67
N ALA A 254 7.03 -8.89 40.71
CA ALA A 254 7.56 -7.54 40.70
C ALA A 254 9.10 -7.54 40.71
N VAL A 255 9.67 -6.79 39.77
CA VAL A 255 11.11 -6.49 39.75
C VAL A 255 11.40 -5.03 40.06
N GLU A 256 12.62 -4.79 40.50
CA GLU A 256 13.25 -3.50 40.66
C GLU A 256 13.73 -2.96 39.31
N ARG A 257 14.14 -1.69 39.27
CA ARG A 257 14.57 -0.99 38.07
C ARG A 257 15.84 -1.57 37.42
N ASP A 258 16.64 -2.31 38.18
CA ASP A 258 17.81 -3.02 37.67
C ASP A 258 17.50 -4.44 37.19
N GLY A 259 16.22 -4.85 37.23
CA GLY A 259 15.73 -6.15 36.81
C GLY A 259 15.76 -7.22 37.90
N ARG A 260 16.26 -6.95 39.11
CA ARG A 260 16.24 -7.92 40.21
C ARG A 260 14.86 -8.04 40.83
N VAL A 261 14.52 -9.21 41.35
CA VAL A 261 13.26 -9.44 42.05
C VAL A 261 13.14 -8.50 43.25
N SER A 262 11.99 -7.86 43.38
CA SER A 262 11.71 -6.97 44.51
C SER A 262 11.65 -7.77 45.81
N SER A 263 12.22 -7.21 46.88
CA SER A 263 12.29 -7.87 48.21
C SER A 263 10.95 -8.32 48.82
N TYR A 264 9.82 -7.82 48.30
CA TYR A 264 8.47 -8.18 48.71
C TYR A 264 7.77 -9.15 47.75
N SER A 265 8.23 -9.32 46.51
CA SER A 265 7.49 -10.03 45.46
C SER A 265 7.33 -11.51 45.79
N THR A 266 6.10 -11.97 46.05
CA THR A 266 5.80 -13.37 46.36
C THR A 266 6.24 -14.28 45.20
N GLU A 267 7.02 -15.31 45.51
CA GLU A 267 7.52 -16.35 44.60
C GLU A 267 6.51 -17.48 44.30
N GLY A 268 6.76 -18.28 43.27
CA GLY A 268 6.19 -19.62 43.11
C GLY A 268 5.91 -20.02 41.66
N ALA A 269 5.66 -21.30 41.43
CA ALA A 269 5.56 -21.90 40.10
C ALA A 269 4.42 -21.39 39.22
N SER A 270 3.40 -20.73 39.80
CA SER A 270 2.29 -20.17 39.00
C SER A 270 2.56 -18.76 38.47
N VAL A 271 3.68 -18.12 38.85
CA VAL A 271 4.10 -16.84 38.23
C VAL A 271 4.33 -17.08 36.75
N LEU A 272 3.71 -16.27 35.89
CA LEU A 272 3.89 -16.37 34.43
C LEU A 272 4.99 -15.44 33.96
N VAL A 273 4.93 -14.18 34.37
CA VAL A 273 5.88 -13.13 33.96
C VAL A 273 6.10 -12.14 35.10
N SER A 274 7.08 -11.26 34.90
CA SER A 274 7.41 -10.16 35.80
C SER A 274 7.25 -8.81 35.12
N ALA A 275 6.92 -7.80 35.92
CA ALA A 275 6.97 -6.40 35.50
C ALA A 275 7.49 -5.51 36.64
N PHE A 276 7.69 -4.22 36.40
CA PHE A 276 8.26 -3.34 37.40
C PHE A 276 7.29 -3.08 38.55
N GLY A 277 7.74 -3.37 39.77
CA GLY A 277 7.02 -3.02 40.99
C GLY A 277 7.55 -1.78 41.68
N GLY A 278 8.65 -1.19 41.21
CA GLY A 278 9.35 -0.10 41.91
C GLY A 278 10.36 -0.59 42.96
N PRO A 279 11.59 -0.05 42.97
CA PRO A 279 12.49 -0.16 44.11
C PRO A 279 12.22 0.96 45.13
N VAL A 280 12.61 0.74 46.40
CA VAL A 280 12.96 1.87 47.27
C VAL A 280 14.47 2.06 47.25
N PRO A 281 15.00 3.18 46.69
CA PRO A 281 14.29 4.41 46.27
C PRO A 281 14.02 4.52 44.75
N GLY A 282 12.78 4.84 44.37
CA GLY A 282 12.38 5.22 43.01
C GLY A 282 11.15 4.47 42.48
N ASP A 283 10.06 4.47 43.26
CA ASP A 283 8.81 3.75 42.98
C ASP A 283 8.16 4.16 41.63
N VAL A 284 7.15 3.41 41.18
CA VAL A 284 6.46 3.63 39.90
C VAL A 284 5.72 4.97 39.91
N VAL A 285 5.91 5.74 38.84
CA VAL A 285 5.25 7.03 38.62
C VAL A 285 3.94 6.80 37.88
N THR A 286 2.82 7.28 38.43
CA THR A 286 1.47 7.09 37.89
C THR A 286 0.50 8.13 38.48
N THR A 287 -0.75 8.17 38.02
CA THR A 287 -1.81 9.05 38.52
C THR A 287 -2.06 8.83 40.02
N ASP A 288 -2.38 9.91 40.72
CA ASP A 288 -2.81 9.90 42.12
C ASP A 288 -4.20 10.57 42.21
N ARG A 289 -4.80 10.50 43.39
CA ARG A 289 -6.11 11.08 43.63
C ARG A 289 -6.11 12.61 43.52
N THR A 290 -7.11 13.15 42.82
CA THR A 290 -7.24 14.61 42.70
C THR A 290 -7.49 15.28 44.06
N GLY A 291 -6.73 16.36 44.31
CA GLY A 291 -6.94 17.30 45.42
C GLY A 291 -6.48 16.83 46.81
N HIS A 292 -5.17 16.89 47.13
CA HIS A 292 -4.60 16.64 48.47
C HIS A 292 -5.07 15.34 49.18
N LEU A 293 -5.56 14.38 48.41
CA LEU A 293 -6.02 13.05 48.85
C LEU A 293 -5.11 12.02 48.15
N GLY A 294 -4.96 10.82 48.72
CA GLY A 294 -4.09 9.78 48.14
C GLY A 294 -2.66 9.72 48.68
N TYR A 295 -1.71 9.34 47.83
CA TYR A 295 -0.32 9.05 48.23
C TYR A 295 0.49 10.33 48.47
N ASN A 296 0.35 11.33 47.60
CA ASN A 296 1.02 12.61 47.72
C ASN A 296 0.16 13.63 48.48
N ARG A 297 0.38 13.75 49.79
CA ARG A 297 -0.46 14.56 50.70
C ARG A 297 0.08 15.96 51.00
N ALA A 298 1.22 16.36 50.42
CA ALA A 298 2.03 17.46 50.95
C ALA A 298 2.29 18.64 49.98
N THR A 299 1.90 18.55 48.71
CA THR A 299 2.29 19.54 47.67
C THR A 299 1.09 20.12 46.91
N VAL A 300 1.32 21.10 46.05
CA VAL A 300 0.30 21.62 45.11
C VAL A 300 0.60 20.96 43.76
N GLY A 301 -0.30 20.11 43.27
CA GLY A 301 -0.09 19.27 42.08
C GLY A 301 -0.12 17.77 42.38
N ASP A 302 -1.10 17.32 43.17
CA ASP A 302 -1.19 15.95 43.71
C ASP A 302 -1.92 14.98 42.76
N GLU A 303 -1.87 15.23 41.45
CA GLU A 303 -2.49 14.40 40.40
C GLU A 303 -1.58 13.24 39.97
N VAL A 304 -0.31 13.25 40.39
CA VAL A 304 0.67 12.20 40.09
C VAL A 304 1.41 11.81 41.37
N THR A 305 1.62 10.51 41.57
CA THR A 305 2.44 9.94 42.63
C THR A 305 3.73 9.36 42.04
N SER A 306 4.82 9.43 42.80
CA SER A 306 6.08 8.73 42.52
C SER A 306 6.42 7.74 43.64
N GLY A 307 5.40 7.27 44.36
CA GLY A 307 5.51 6.41 45.54
C GLY A 307 4.66 5.13 45.44
N PHE A 308 4.15 4.78 44.25
CA PHE A 308 3.32 3.58 44.07
C PHE A 308 4.19 2.38 43.73
N ASN A 309 3.99 1.26 44.42
CA ASN A 309 4.85 0.08 44.28
C ASN A 309 4.12 -1.24 44.57
N GLY A 310 4.88 -2.34 44.60
CA GLY A 310 4.34 -3.68 44.85
C GLY A 310 4.12 -4.47 43.56
N THR A 311 3.74 -5.73 43.70
CA THR A 311 3.15 -6.49 42.57
C THR A 311 1.86 -5.85 42.06
N SER A 312 1.23 -4.98 42.85
CA SER A 312 0.12 -4.11 42.47
C SER A 312 0.50 -3.01 41.47
N ALA A 313 1.78 -2.67 41.30
CA ALA A 313 2.26 -1.83 40.20
C ALA A 313 2.69 -2.66 38.98
N ALA A 314 3.11 -3.91 39.18
CA ALA A 314 3.52 -4.81 38.11
C ALA A 314 2.33 -5.36 37.31
N ALA A 315 1.27 -5.85 37.98
CA ALA A 315 0.07 -6.38 37.32
C ALA A 315 -0.59 -5.42 36.32
N PRO A 316 -0.82 -4.11 36.62
CA PRO A 316 -1.38 -3.18 35.64
C PRO A 316 -0.48 -2.95 34.44
N MET A 317 0.84 -3.12 34.56
CA MET A 317 1.70 -3.04 33.38
C MET A 317 1.37 -4.13 32.38
N VAL A 318 1.25 -5.37 32.86
CA VAL A 318 0.87 -6.52 32.01
C VAL A 318 -0.56 -6.40 31.50
N SER A 319 -1.48 -5.78 32.26
CA SER A 319 -2.82 -5.44 31.73
C SER A 319 -2.77 -4.44 30.57
N GLY A 320 -1.87 -3.45 30.62
CA GLY A 320 -1.63 -2.53 29.51
C GLY A 320 -1.03 -3.24 28.29
N VAL A 321 -0.06 -4.13 28.51
CA VAL A 321 0.54 -4.93 27.42
C VAL A 321 -0.50 -5.82 26.76
N ALA A 322 -1.33 -6.52 27.53
CA ALA A 322 -2.43 -7.32 27.01
C ALA A 322 -3.42 -6.45 26.19
N ALA A 323 -3.68 -5.21 26.61
CA ALA A 323 -4.54 -4.31 25.84
C ALA A 323 -3.92 -3.93 24.49
N LEU A 324 -2.60 -3.68 24.42
CA LEU A 324 -1.91 -3.44 23.15
C LEU A 324 -1.94 -4.69 22.25
N MET A 325 -1.70 -5.88 22.80
CA MET A 325 -1.78 -7.14 22.06
C MET A 325 -3.17 -7.40 21.48
N LEU A 326 -4.23 -7.11 22.24
CA LEU A 326 -5.62 -7.30 21.79
C LEU A 326 -6.08 -6.24 20.77
N GLU A 327 -5.47 -5.07 20.75
CA GLU A 327 -5.67 -4.11 19.66
C GLU A 327 -5.00 -4.60 18.37
N ALA A 328 -3.74 -5.06 18.48
CA ALA A 328 -2.99 -5.64 17.36
C ALA A 328 -3.66 -6.88 16.78
N ASN A 329 -4.20 -7.73 17.64
CA ASN A 329 -4.91 -8.94 17.23
C ASN A 329 -6.12 -9.21 18.16
N PRO A 330 -7.33 -8.79 17.78
CA PRO A 330 -8.52 -8.99 18.59
C PRO A 330 -8.98 -10.44 18.64
N ASP A 331 -8.46 -11.32 17.79
CA ASP A 331 -8.84 -12.73 17.73
C ASP A 331 -8.04 -13.61 18.70
N LEU A 332 -7.05 -13.07 19.40
CA LEU A 332 -6.30 -13.81 20.42
C LEU A 332 -7.23 -14.35 21.52
N GLY A 333 -7.15 -15.65 21.76
CA GLY A 333 -7.70 -16.30 22.94
C GLY A 333 -6.83 -16.04 24.18
N TYR A 334 -7.39 -16.32 25.37
CA TYR A 334 -6.67 -16.06 26.62
C TYR A 334 -5.36 -16.86 26.76
N ARG A 335 -5.28 -18.06 26.15
CA ARG A 335 -4.06 -18.91 26.17
C ARG A 335 -3.00 -18.38 25.21
N ASP A 336 -3.41 -17.79 24.10
CA ASP A 336 -2.49 -17.15 23.15
C ASP A 336 -1.76 -15.99 23.85
N VAL A 337 -2.51 -15.13 24.56
CA VAL A 337 -1.92 -14.02 25.33
C VAL A 337 -0.93 -14.52 26.38
N GLN A 338 -1.24 -15.62 27.09
CA GLN A 338 -0.32 -16.23 28.05
C GLN A 338 0.96 -16.76 27.39
N THR A 339 0.82 -17.44 26.25
CA THR A 339 1.93 -18.04 25.51
C THR A 339 2.83 -16.98 24.91
N ILE A 340 2.27 -15.94 24.30
CA ILE A 340 3.02 -14.81 23.76
C ILE A 340 3.79 -14.10 24.88
N LEU A 341 3.13 -13.78 26.00
CA LEU A 341 3.82 -13.15 27.14
C LEU A 341 4.97 -14.00 27.68
N ALA A 342 4.82 -15.33 27.71
CA ALA A 342 5.88 -16.23 28.11
C ALA A 342 7.04 -16.27 27.09
N ALA A 343 6.72 -16.34 25.80
CA ALA A 343 7.69 -16.43 24.72
C ALA A 343 8.46 -15.15 24.46
N THR A 344 7.92 -13.98 24.82
CA THR A 344 8.62 -12.71 24.61
C THR A 344 9.18 -12.11 25.89
N ALA A 345 8.93 -12.72 27.05
CA ALA A 345 9.52 -12.27 28.30
C ALA A 345 11.04 -12.46 28.28
N VAL A 346 11.76 -11.40 28.67
CA VAL A 346 13.22 -11.38 28.64
C VAL A 346 13.84 -11.82 29.95
N HIS A 347 14.96 -12.53 29.85
CA HIS A 347 15.75 -12.94 31.00
C HIS A 347 16.22 -11.72 31.82
N THR A 348 16.00 -11.77 33.13
CA THR A 348 16.31 -10.69 34.07
C THR A 348 16.85 -11.20 35.40
N GLY A 349 17.37 -10.32 36.25
CA GLY A 349 17.97 -10.69 37.53
C GLY A 349 19.42 -11.16 37.39
N ALA A 350 19.90 -11.91 38.40
CA ALA A 350 21.19 -12.56 38.32
C ALA A 350 21.13 -13.80 37.44
N ASP A 351 22.25 -14.06 36.79
CA ASP A 351 22.36 -15.08 35.77
C ASP A 351 23.03 -16.33 36.38
N SER A 352 22.32 -17.46 36.37
CA SER A 352 22.92 -18.75 36.74
C SER A 352 23.89 -19.24 35.66
N PHE A 353 23.71 -18.79 34.40
CA PHE A 353 24.45 -19.18 33.20
C PHE A 353 25.79 -18.44 33.06
N ASP A 354 25.93 -17.22 33.58
CA ASP A 354 27.22 -16.52 33.71
C ASP A 354 28.01 -16.92 34.98
N GLY A 355 27.40 -17.72 35.86
CA GLY A 355 27.99 -18.20 37.10
C GLY A 355 27.99 -17.19 38.25
N SER A 356 27.23 -16.10 38.15
CA SER A 356 27.10 -15.08 39.19
C SER A 356 26.33 -15.57 40.43
N GLY A 357 25.46 -16.57 40.26
CA GLY A 357 24.66 -17.18 41.32
C GLY A 357 23.58 -16.22 41.86
N LEU A 358 22.81 -16.67 42.86
CA LEU A 358 21.71 -15.87 43.42
C LEU A 358 22.22 -14.57 44.07
N THR A 359 21.51 -13.46 43.82
CA THR A 359 21.80 -12.14 44.38
C THR A 359 20.56 -11.49 44.98
N GLY A 360 20.77 -10.53 45.89
CA GLY A 360 19.66 -9.73 46.44
C GLY A 360 18.63 -10.59 47.18
N ALA A 361 17.38 -10.55 46.71
CA ALA A 361 16.26 -11.27 47.29
C ALA A 361 15.94 -12.60 46.58
N GLU A 362 16.70 -12.98 45.54
CA GLU A 362 16.47 -14.19 44.75
C GLU A 362 16.61 -15.47 45.60
N ARG A 363 15.70 -16.41 45.37
CA ARG A 363 15.66 -17.75 45.99
C ARG A 363 15.81 -18.88 44.96
N TYR A 364 15.54 -18.60 43.68
CA TYR A 364 15.52 -19.57 42.60
C TYR A 364 16.49 -19.18 41.50
N GLN A 365 17.22 -20.16 40.98
CA GLN A 365 18.07 -19.97 39.81
C GLN A 365 17.19 -20.07 38.55
N TRP A 366 17.63 -19.43 37.47
CA TRP A 366 17.06 -19.71 36.16
C TRP A 366 17.38 -21.15 35.74
N ASP A 367 16.37 -21.84 35.22
CA ASP A 367 16.49 -23.15 34.60
C ASP A 367 15.90 -23.13 33.19
N TRP A 368 16.16 -24.19 32.43
CA TRP A 368 15.62 -24.41 31.09
C TRP A 368 14.67 -25.59 31.12
N ASN A 369 13.52 -25.42 30.48
CA ASN A 369 12.59 -26.52 30.29
C ASN A 369 12.99 -27.43 29.10
N GLY A 370 12.26 -28.51 28.92
CA GLY A 370 12.54 -29.54 27.91
C GLY A 370 12.07 -29.23 26.49
N ALA A 371 11.40 -28.09 26.27
CA ALA A 371 10.86 -27.72 24.95
C ALA A 371 11.95 -27.42 23.91
N ASP A 372 11.58 -27.31 22.65
CA ASP A 372 12.48 -26.98 21.53
C ASP A 372 12.00 -25.83 20.63
N GLY A 373 10.75 -25.39 20.78
CA GLY A 373 10.15 -24.33 19.97
C GLY A 373 10.65 -22.90 20.23
N TRP A 374 11.27 -22.58 21.37
CA TRP A 374 11.64 -21.20 21.69
C TRP A 374 13.12 -20.91 21.47
N ASN A 375 13.45 -19.99 20.56
CA ASN A 375 14.83 -19.66 20.18
C ASN A 375 15.65 -20.93 19.86
N GLY A 376 14.99 -21.90 19.20
CA GLY A 376 15.49 -23.24 18.86
C GLY A 376 15.71 -24.19 20.04
N GLY A 377 15.22 -23.89 21.24
CA GLY A 377 15.37 -24.73 22.44
C GLY A 377 14.28 -24.48 23.49
N GLY A 378 14.57 -24.85 24.73
CA GLY A 378 13.61 -24.71 25.83
C GLY A 378 13.43 -23.26 26.27
N PHE A 379 12.32 -22.97 26.93
CA PHE A 379 12.07 -21.71 27.61
C PHE A 379 12.89 -21.61 28.89
N HIS A 380 13.40 -20.42 29.20
CA HIS A 380 13.96 -20.15 30.52
C HIS A 380 12.85 -19.81 31.50
N PHE A 381 12.93 -20.31 32.72
CA PHE A 381 11.96 -19.97 33.77
C PHE A 381 12.61 -19.88 35.15
N SER A 382 11.93 -19.21 36.06
CA SER A 382 12.28 -19.10 37.48
C SER A 382 11.03 -18.85 38.31
N GLU A 383 10.91 -19.47 39.48
CA GLU A 383 9.81 -19.18 40.42
C GLU A 383 9.88 -17.78 41.03
N ASP A 384 11.00 -17.05 40.85
CA ASP A 384 11.10 -15.62 41.21
C ASP A 384 10.55 -14.69 40.12
N TYR A 385 10.62 -15.12 38.85
CA TYR A 385 10.43 -14.23 37.69
C TYR A 385 9.36 -14.69 36.69
N GLY A 386 8.86 -15.92 36.81
CA GLY A 386 8.14 -16.61 35.73
C GLY A 386 9.10 -16.87 34.56
N PHE A 387 8.64 -16.59 33.35
CA PHE A 387 9.47 -16.63 32.15
C PHE A 387 10.40 -15.43 32.03
N GLY A 388 10.13 -14.29 32.69
CA GLY A 388 11.00 -13.12 32.57
C GLY A 388 10.28 -11.79 32.75
N LEU A 389 11.02 -10.72 32.53
CA LEU A 389 10.47 -9.37 32.45
C LEU A 389 9.71 -9.21 31.13
N VAL A 390 8.48 -8.71 31.17
CA VAL A 390 7.71 -8.47 29.93
C VAL A 390 8.41 -7.47 29.02
N ASP A 391 8.50 -7.83 27.74
CA ASP A 391 8.90 -6.97 26.63
C ASP A 391 7.67 -6.60 25.79
N VAL A 392 7.27 -5.32 25.81
CA VAL A 392 6.04 -4.88 25.16
C VAL A 392 6.14 -4.97 23.65
N LEU A 393 7.25 -4.49 23.08
CA LEU A 393 7.40 -4.43 21.63
C LEU A 393 7.44 -5.86 21.07
N ALA A 394 8.23 -6.75 21.65
CA ALA A 394 8.26 -8.15 21.21
C ALA A 394 6.90 -8.84 21.35
N ALA A 395 6.19 -8.65 22.48
CA ALA A 395 4.87 -9.25 22.70
C ALA A 395 3.83 -8.78 21.67
N VAL A 396 3.83 -7.49 21.33
CA VAL A 396 2.87 -6.94 20.37
C VAL A 396 3.21 -7.37 18.94
N ARG A 397 4.49 -7.37 18.55
CA ARG A 397 4.91 -7.87 17.24
C ARG A 397 4.57 -9.35 17.03
N LEU A 398 4.78 -10.18 18.06
CA LEU A 398 4.38 -11.58 18.00
C LEU A 398 2.85 -11.75 17.97
N ALA A 399 2.09 -10.86 18.64
CA ALA A 399 0.63 -10.86 18.58
C ALA A 399 0.08 -10.55 17.17
N GLU A 400 0.71 -9.63 16.42
CA GLU A 400 0.32 -9.28 15.04
C GLU A 400 0.35 -10.48 14.09
N SER A 401 1.38 -11.33 14.24
CA SER A 401 1.59 -12.49 13.39
C SER A 401 0.91 -13.77 13.89
N TRP A 402 0.37 -13.77 15.11
CA TRP A 402 -0.20 -14.96 15.72
C TRP A 402 -1.43 -15.45 14.97
N THR A 403 -1.40 -16.70 14.51
CA THR A 403 -2.49 -17.32 13.74
C THR A 403 -3.37 -18.26 14.57
N GLY A 404 -2.93 -18.62 15.78
CA GLY A 404 -3.66 -19.50 16.70
C GLY A 404 -4.87 -18.83 17.36
N THR A 405 -5.78 -19.65 17.89
CA THR A 405 -6.92 -19.18 18.69
C THR A 405 -7.13 -20.09 19.91
N GLY A 406 -6.20 -19.99 20.86
CA GLY A 406 -6.16 -20.69 22.13
C GLY A 406 -7.26 -20.26 23.09
N THR A 407 -8.43 -20.88 22.94
CA THR A 407 -9.62 -20.69 23.80
C THR A 407 -9.82 -21.84 24.78
N TRP A 408 -10.80 -21.69 25.69
CA TRP A 408 -11.23 -22.76 26.58
C TRP A 408 -11.68 -23.99 25.79
N GLU A 409 -12.55 -23.81 24.79
CA GLU A 409 -13.11 -24.92 24.00
C GLU A 409 -12.06 -25.63 23.13
N SER A 410 -11.04 -24.91 22.66
CA SER A 410 -9.97 -25.47 21.82
C SER A 410 -8.90 -26.27 22.57
N ARG A 411 -8.88 -26.21 23.91
CA ARG A 411 -7.78 -26.79 24.71
C ARG A 411 -7.74 -28.31 24.61
N ALA A 412 -6.54 -28.86 24.53
CA ALA A 412 -6.29 -30.25 24.85
C ALA A 412 -6.15 -30.40 26.37
N LEU A 413 -6.72 -31.47 26.93
CA LEU A 413 -6.77 -31.70 28.37
C LEU A 413 -6.44 -33.15 28.70
N VAL A 414 -5.38 -33.37 29.47
CA VAL A 414 -5.15 -34.60 30.22
C VAL A 414 -5.69 -34.38 31.62
N GLU A 415 -6.80 -35.03 31.96
CA GLU A 415 -7.54 -34.73 33.19
C GLU A 415 -7.30 -35.78 34.28
N GLY A 416 -6.82 -35.34 35.44
CA GLY A 416 -6.91 -36.10 36.70
C GLY A 416 -6.21 -37.47 36.69
N VAL A 417 -5.03 -37.57 36.08
CA VAL A 417 -4.21 -38.79 36.12
C VAL A 417 -3.81 -39.06 37.56
N ALA A 418 -4.34 -40.14 38.14
CA ALA A 418 -4.06 -40.50 39.52
C ALA A 418 -2.63 -40.98 39.70
N ALA A 419 -2.01 -40.64 40.83
CA ALA A 419 -0.72 -41.19 41.19
C ALA A 419 -0.76 -42.73 41.28
N ASN A 420 0.32 -43.37 40.83
CA ASN A 420 0.55 -44.81 40.96
C ASN A 420 0.55 -45.26 42.43
N GLU A 421 0.98 -44.37 43.32
CA GLU A 421 0.92 -44.50 44.76
C GLU A 421 -0.39 -43.92 45.32
N GLY A 422 -1.24 -44.77 45.92
CA GLY A 422 -2.49 -44.27 46.53
C GLY A 422 -2.28 -43.35 47.75
N SER A 423 -1.18 -43.53 48.48
CA SER A 423 -0.73 -42.65 49.57
C SER A 423 0.72 -42.96 49.95
N VAL A 424 1.48 -41.96 50.36
CA VAL A 424 2.84 -42.12 50.90
C VAL A 424 2.96 -41.44 52.27
N ALA A 425 3.76 -42.02 53.16
CA ALA A 425 4.03 -41.46 54.48
C ALA A 425 5.29 -40.60 54.41
N ILE A 426 5.16 -39.33 54.78
CA ILE A 426 6.27 -38.37 54.87
C ILE A 426 6.85 -38.51 56.28
N THR A 427 8.01 -39.14 56.40
CA THR A 427 8.70 -39.28 57.68
C THR A 427 9.71 -38.15 57.84
N ASP A 428 9.89 -37.66 59.08
CA ASP A 428 10.92 -36.69 59.49
C ASP A 428 12.25 -36.81 58.70
N LEU A 429 12.67 -35.70 58.08
CA LEU A 429 13.87 -35.60 57.24
C LEU A 429 13.94 -36.61 56.06
N ALA A 430 12.80 -36.90 55.43
CA ALA A 430 12.75 -37.80 54.28
C ALA A 430 12.12 -37.18 53.05
N THR A 431 12.62 -37.63 51.90
CA THR A 431 12.03 -37.40 50.59
C THR A 431 11.20 -38.61 50.19
N VAL A 432 9.97 -38.37 49.75
CA VAL A 432 9.06 -39.36 49.18
C VAL A 432 8.65 -38.97 47.78
N THR A 433 8.25 -39.96 46.97
CA THR A 433 7.88 -39.74 45.58
C THR A 433 6.52 -40.36 45.27
N MET A 434 5.78 -39.70 44.39
CA MET A 434 4.64 -40.25 43.67
C MET A 434 4.88 -40.11 42.17
N THR A 435 4.37 -41.06 41.38
CA THR A 435 4.55 -41.07 39.92
C THR A 435 3.21 -41.09 39.19
N PHE A 436 3.16 -40.48 38.00
CA PHE A 436 1.99 -40.43 37.14
C PHE A 436 2.40 -40.87 35.74
N ASP A 437 1.70 -41.86 35.18
CA ASP A 437 1.94 -42.33 33.82
C ASP A 437 0.93 -41.69 32.86
N VAL A 438 1.37 -40.68 32.11
CA VAL A 438 0.57 -39.97 31.11
C VAL A 438 0.79 -40.61 29.75
N ALA A 439 -0.29 -41.01 29.08
CA ALA A 439 -0.22 -41.72 27.79
C ALA A 439 -0.47 -40.81 26.59
N GLU A 440 -1.25 -39.76 26.78
CA GLU A 440 -1.59 -38.74 25.81
C GLU A 440 -0.37 -37.84 25.55
N THR A 441 -0.16 -37.48 24.28
CA THR A 441 0.86 -36.53 23.83
C THR A 441 0.16 -35.25 23.43
N ILE A 442 0.35 -34.20 24.22
CA ILE A 442 -0.06 -32.82 23.94
C ILE A 442 1.13 -31.90 24.24
N ALA A 443 1.23 -30.76 23.53
CA ALA A 443 2.19 -29.71 23.84
C ALA A 443 1.69 -28.97 25.09
N VAL A 444 2.45 -29.06 26.18
CA VAL A 444 2.05 -28.59 27.51
C VAL A 444 2.05 -27.07 27.54
N GLU A 445 1.01 -26.47 28.11
CA GLU A 445 1.02 -25.03 28.45
C GLU A 445 1.08 -24.82 29.95
N ARG A 446 0.32 -25.65 30.69
CA ARG A 446 0.24 -25.54 32.14
C ARG A 446 -0.07 -26.90 32.76
N VAL A 447 0.47 -27.10 33.96
CA VAL A 447 0.27 -28.32 34.74
C VAL A 447 -0.29 -27.97 36.11
N ALA A 448 -1.21 -28.78 36.62
CA ALA A 448 -1.69 -28.69 37.99
C ALA A 448 -1.74 -30.05 38.68
N ILE A 449 -1.47 -30.06 39.98
CA ILE A 449 -1.62 -31.22 40.86
C ILE A 449 -2.60 -30.90 41.98
N ASP A 450 -3.68 -31.67 42.03
CA ASP A 450 -4.51 -31.77 43.21
C ASP A 450 -3.86 -32.75 44.19
N LEU A 451 -3.65 -32.33 45.45
CA LEU A 451 -2.90 -33.08 46.45
C LEU A 451 -3.61 -33.02 47.82
N GLY A 452 -3.96 -34.20 48.35
CA GLY A 452 -4.38 -34.35 49.74
C GLY A 452 -3.17 -34.51 50.65
N LEU A 453 -2.81 -33.47 51.38
CA LEU A 453 -1.61 -33.38 52.19
C LEU A 453 -1.95 -33.24 53.67
N SER A 454 -1.26 -33.95 54.55
CA SER A 454 -1.39 -33.78 56.00
C SER A 454 -0.01 -33.78 56.61
N HIS A 455 0.40 -32.66 57.20
CA HIS A 455 1.67 -32.53 57.93
C HIS A 455 1.45 -31.73 59.22
N THR A 456 2.35 -31.82 60.19
CA THR A 456 2.25 -30.94 61.37
C THR A 456 2.41 -29.47 60.96
N TRP A 457 3.40 -29.19 60.11
CA TRP A 457 3.71 -27.87 59.55
C TRP A 457 3.93 -28.01 58.06
N LEU A 458 3.08 -27.43 57.22
CA LEU A 458 3.29 -27.52 55.77
C LEU A 458 4.47 -26.64 55.33
N SER A 459 4.89 -25.70 56.17
CA SER A 459 6.11 -24.89 56.02
C SER A 459 7.39 -25.70 55.96
N ASP A 460 7.38 -26.93 56.45
CA ASP A 460 8.54 -27.82 56.49
C ASP A 460 8.69 -28.64 55.21
N LEU A 461 7.80 -28.41 54.22
CA LEU A 461 7.73 -29.21 53.01
C LEU A 461 8.25 -28.44 51.80
N GLU A 462 9.09 -29.14 51.04
CA GLU A 462 9.49 -28.80 49.68
C GLU A 462 8.80 -29.77 48.72
N ILE A 463 8.08 -29.25 47.71
CA ILE A 463 7.26 -30.04 46.79
C ILE A 463 7.67 -29.68 45.35
N GLN A 464 8.21 -30.68 44.66
CA GLN A 464 8.72 -30.54 43.30
C GLN A 464 7.97 -31.46 42.34
N LEU A 465 7.73 -30.98 41.12
CA LEU A 465 7.26 -31.80 40.01
C LEU A 465 8.34 -31.90 38.94
N THR A 466 8.64 -33.13 38.53
CA THR A 466 9.56 -33.42 37.44
C THR A 466 8.82 -33.97 36.23
N SER A 467 9.03 -33.36 35.06
CA SER A 467 8.45 -33.81 33.79
C SER A 467 9.21 -35.02 33.21
N PRO A 468 8.65 -35.72 32.20
CA PRO A 468 9.34 -36.79 31.49
C PRO A 468 10.68 -36.37 30.86
N ASP A 469 10.79 -35.11 30.44
CA ASP A 469 11.99 -34.54 29.83
C ASP A 469 13.04 -34.09 30.86
N GLY A 470 12.70 -34.19 32.15
CA GLY A 470 13.61 -33.97 33.28
C GLY A 470 13.58 -32.57 33.85
N THR A 471 12.70 -31.69 33.37
CA THR A 471 12.49 -30.36 33.91
C THR A 471 11.89 -30.46 35.30
N VAL A 472 12.40 -29.67 36.24
CA VAL A 472 11.96 -29.66 37.65
C VAL A 472 11.37 -28.30 37.97
N SER A 473 10.12 -28.28 38.44
CA SER A 473 9.47 -27.07 38.94
C SER A 473 9.23 -27.19 40.44
N GLU A 474 9.58 -26.12 41.17
CA GLU A 474 9.32 -26.01 42.61
C GLU A 474 7.89 -25.53 42.85
N LEU A 475 6.97 -26.47 43.09
CA LEU A 475 5.56 -26.15 43.30
C LEU A 475 5.32 -25.43 44.63
N MET A 476 6.10 -25.74 45.68
CA MET A 476 5.97 -25.12 47.00
C MET A 476 7.23 -25.34 47.84
N ARG A 477 7.75 -24.29 48.50
CA ARG A 477 8.95 -24.37 49.36
C ARG A 477 8.87 -23.49 50.60
N ASP A 478 9.29 -24.02 51.75
CA ASP A 478 9.47 -23.31 53.04
C ASP A 478 8.28 -22.40 53.41
N ASN A 479 7.06 -22.87 53.13
CA ASN A 479 5.90 -22.01 52.95
C ASN A 479 5.46 -21.31 54.25
N PHE A 480 5.24 -20.00 54.23
CA PHE A 480 4.58 -19.20 55.29
C PHE A 480 5.27 -19.06 56.66
N GLY A 481 6.43 -19.69 56.85
CA GLY A 481 7.16 -19.67 58.12
C GLY A 481 6.42 -20.37 59.28
N SER A 482 7.17 -21.03 60.16
CA SER A 482 6.65 -21.85 61.29
C SER A 482 5.82 -21.14 62.38
N ALA A 483 5.39 -19.88 62.16
CA ALA A 483 4.71 -19.06 63.16
C ALA A 483 3.22 -18.81 62.89
N ASP A 484 2.68 -19.13 61.70
CA ASP A 484 1.28 -18.86 61.39
C ASP A 484 0.34 -20.03 61.74
N ALA A 485 -0.81 -19.73 62.34
CA ALA A 485 -1.72 -20.75 62.90
C ALA A 485 -2.51 -21.54 61.83
N THR A 486 -2.35 -21.16 60.56
CA THR A 486 -3.08 -21.66 59.38
C THR A 486 -2.28 -22.66 58.56
N ASP A 487 -0.99 -22.84 58.86
CA ASP A 487 -0.06 -23.78 58.22
C ASP A 487 -0.11 -25.22 58.81
N TYR A 488 -1.07 -25.46 59.72
CA TYR A 488 -1.17 -26.70 60.49
C TYR A 488 -2.16 -27.72 59.91
N GLY A 489 -1.73 -28.98 59.78
CA GLY A 489 -2.60 -30.15 59.63
C GLY A 489 -2.89 -30.59 58.19
N ALA A 490 -4.10 -31.12 57.98
CA ALA A 490 -4.53 -31.64 56.67
C ALA A 490 -5.11 -30.55 55.77
N ARG A 491 -4.69 -30.53 54.50
CA ARG A 491 -5.15 -29.63 53.44
C ARG A 491 -5.28 -30.39 52.13
N ASP A 492 -6.31 -30.06 51.38
CA ASP A 492 -6.38 -30.38 49.96
C ASP A 492 -5.88 -29.13 49.21
N LEU A 493 -4.90 -29.31 48.35
CA LEU A 493 -4.17 -28.24 47.64
C LEU A 493 -4.30 -28.45 46.13
N THR A 494 -4.35 -27.36 45.38
CA THR A 494 -4.14 -27.38 43.93
C THR A 494 -2.88 -26.57 43.66
N LEU A 495 -1.83 -27.24 43.21
CA LEU A 495 -0.53 -26.64 42.93
C LEU A 495 -0.35 -26.54 41.41
N ALA A 496 -0.03 -25.37 40.88
CA ALA A 496 0.11 -25.16 39.43
C ALA A 496 1.52 -24.71 39.05
N SER A 497 1.96 -25.08 37.85
CA SER A 497 3.23 -24.66 37.28
C SER A 497 3.11 -24.33 35.80
N ASN A 498 3.79 -23.25 35.39
CA ASN A 498 3.97 -22.87 33.99
C ASN A 498 5.29 -23.38 33.40
N ALA A 499 6.20 -23.94 34.20
CA ALA A 499 7.58 -24.25 33.80
C ALA A 499 7.70 -25.19 32.58
N PHE A 500 6.68 -26.01 32.35
CA PHE A 500 6.68 -27.07 31.34
C PHE A 500 6.16 -26.61 29.96
N LEU A 501 5.99 -25.30 29.74
CA LEU A 501 5.48 -24.75 28.48
C LEU A 501 6.26 -25.25 27.25
N GLY A 502 5.56 -25.86 26.29
CA GLY A 502 6.11 -26.42 25.06
C GLY A 502 6.66 -27.85 25.18
N GLU A 503 6.73 -28.44 26.37
CA GLU A 503 7.14 -29.85 26.51
C GLU A 503 6.04 -30.81 26.06
N LEU A 504 6.40 -32.06 25.74
CA LEU A 504 5.44 -33.10 25.44
C LEU A 504 4.95 -33.79 26.72
N SER A 505 3.63 -33.93 26.88
CA SER A 505 3.04 -34.44 28.12
C SER A 505 3.29 -35.94 28.39
N ALA A 506 3.57 -36.74 27.37
CA ALA A 506 3.59 -38.19 27.45
C ALA A 506 4.83 -38.71 28.20
N GLY A 507 4.61 -39.59 29.17
CA GLY A 507 5.68 -40.22 29.94
C GLY A 507 5.38 -40.27 31.44
N THR A 508 6.42 -40.53 32.22
CA THR A 508 6.31 -40.62 33.68
C THR A 508 6.66 -39.28 34.32
N TRP A 509 5.66 -38.63 34.91
CA TRP A 509 5.84 -37.47 35.77
C TRP A 509 6.12 -37.90 37.21
N THR A 510 6.98 -37.18 37.91
CA THR A 510 7.38 -37.51 39.30
C THR A 510 7.15 -36.34 40.23
N LEU A 511 6.26 -36.50 41.21
CA LEU A 511 6.08 -35.58 42.32
C LEU A 511 6.98 -36.00 43.47
N THR A 512 7.87 -35.11 43.90
CA THR A 512 8.77 -35.30 45.03
C THR A 512 8.34 -34.41 46.19
N ILE A 513 8.24 -34.97 47.39
CA ILE A 513 7.88 -34.25 48.61
C ILE A 513 8.99 -34.51 49.63
N THR A 514 9.66 -33.45 50.06
CA THR A 514 10.75 -33.51 51.05
C THR A 514 10.32 -32.80 52.31
N ASP A 515 10.47 -33.46 53.46
CA ASP A 515 10.49 -32.82 54.78
C ASP A 515 11.95 -32.46 55.10
N ASP A 516 12.26 -31.18 55.25
CA ASP A 516 13.61 -30.68 55.45
C ASP A 516 13.87 -30.12 56.87
N TYR A 517 12.87 -30.18 57.76
CA TYR A 517 12.97 -29.78 59.16
C TYR A 517 12.79 -30.95 60.14
N LEU A 518 13.30 -30.77 61.36
CA LEU A 518 13.33 -31.82 62.37
C LEU A 518 12.07 -31.83 63.23
N GLY A 519 11.44 -32.99 63.34
CA GLY A 519 10.52 -33.33 64.43
C GLY A 519 9.06 -33.55 64.04
N ASP A 520 8.76 -33.49 62.74
CA ASP A 520 7.40 -33.57 62.22
C ASP A 520 7.25 -34.71 61.19
N SER A 521 6.00 -35.02 60.85
CA SER A 521 5.69 -36.11 59.91
C SER A 521 4.29 -35.95 59.37
N GLY A 522 4.03 -36.61 58.24
CA GLY A 522 2.76 -36.49 57.55
C GLY A 522 2.45 -37.60 56.56
N THR A 523 1.47 -37.33 55.72
CA THR A 523 1.02 -38.19 54.63
C THR A 523 0.61 -37.35 53.44
N ALA A 524 1.03 -37.78 52.25
CA ALA A 524 0.49 -37.30 50.99
C ALA A 524 -0.41 -38.39 50.37
N SER A 525 -1.52 -37.99 49.78
CA SER A 525 -2.57 -38.87 49.25
C SER A 525 -3.41 -38.16 48.20
N ASN A 526 -4.25 -38.93 47.48
CA ASN A 526 -5.19 -38.40 46.48
C ASN A 526 -4.53 -37.49 45.43
N ALA A 527 -3.26 -37.72 45.11
CA ALA A 527 -2.56 -36.90 44.13
C ALA A 527 -3.10 -37.18 42.73
N ALA A 528 -3.48 -36.14 42.01
CA ALA A 528 -3.96 -36.22 40.64
C ALA A 528 -3.36 -35.11 39.79
N LEU A 529 -2.77 -35.48 38.64
CA LEU A 529 -2.12 -34.60 37.69
C LEU A 529 -3.10 -34.22 36.57
N SER A 530 -3.21 -32.93 36.29
CA SER A 530 -3.93 -32.42 35.12
C SER A 530 -3.02 -31.53 34.28
N ILE A 531 -3.13 -31.63 32.96
CA ILE A 531 -2.30 -30.91 31.99
C ILE A 531 -3.22 -30.27 30.96
N VAL A 532 -3.04 -28.97 30.73
CA VAL A 532 -3.69 -28.21 29.65
C VAL A 532 -2.64 -27.86 28.61
N GLY A 533 -3.03 -27.93 27.34
CA GLY A 533 -2.15 -27.67 26.21
C GLY A 533 -2.87 -27.65 24.88
N HIS A 534 -2.13 -27.85 23.80
CA HIS A 534 -2.65 -27.96 22.43
C HIS A 534 -2.13 -29.21 21.71
N ASP A 535 -2.57 -29.40 20.47
CA ASP A 535 -2.07 -30.49 19.62
C ASP A 535 -0.56 -30.34 19.44
N ALA A 536 0.14 -31.47 19.41
CA ALA A 536 1.60 -31.52 19.39
C ALA A 536 2.16 -31.80 17.99
N THR A 537 1.35 -31.70 16.94
CA THR A 537 1.80 -31.92 15.56
C THR A 537 1.94 -30.63 14.75
N ASP A 538 1.35 -29.52 15.21
CA ASP A 538 1.44 -28.22 14.56
C ASP A 538 2.39 -27.36 15.42
N ASP A 539 3.66 -27.33 15.06
CA ASP A 539 4.72 -26.66 15.81
C ASP A 539 4.84 -25.18 15.45
N VAL A 540 5.13 -24.36 16.46
CA VAL A 540 5.50 -22.95 16.28
C VAL A 540 6.88 -22.70 16.90
N TYR A 541 7.85 -22.45 16.03
CA TYR A 541 9.22 -22.11 16.40
C TYR A 541 9.34 -20.59 16.53
N ILE A 542 9.29 -20.08 17.77
CA ILE A 542 9.28 -18.66 18.09
C ILE A 542 10.71 -18.16 18.28
N TYR A 543 11.07 -17.10 17.58
CA TYR A 543 12.35 -16.41 17.72
C TYR A 543 12.17 -14.98 18.22
N THR A 544 13.04 -14.56 19.15
CA THR A 544 13.10 -13.21 19.72
C THR A 544 14.53 -12.67 19.66
N GLU A 545 14.71 -11.39 19.99
CA GLU A 545 16.02 -10.73 20.15
C GLU A 545 16.94 -11.36 21.22
N GLU A 546 16.47 -12.33 22.00
CA GLU A 546 17.34 -13.09 22.91
C GLU A 546 18.02 -14.28 22.23
N TYR A 547 17.69 -14.56 20.97
CA TYR A 547 18.27 -15.69 20.26
C TYR A 547 19.80 -15.60 20.23
N ALA A 548 20.36 -14.42 19.91
CA ALA A 548 21.80 -14.24 19.87
C ALA A 548 22.51 -14.53 21.20
N ASP A 549 21.86 -14.23 22.32
CA ASP A 549 22.42 -14.40 23.66
C ASP A 549 22.52 -15.88 24.04
N PHE A 550 21.58 -16.72 23.61
CA PHE A 550 21.48 -18.12 24.01
C PHE A 550 21.85 -19.15 22.94
N ALA A 551 22.05 -18.74 21.68
CA ALA A 551 22.34 -19.63 20.56
C ALA A 551 23.56 -20.57 20.72
N GLY A 552 24.45 -20.30 21.68
CA GLY A 552 25.57 -21.18 22.02
C GLY A 552 25.18 -22.51 22.67
N GLY A 553 23.93 -22.66 23.12
CA GLY A 553 23.40 -23.88 23.75
C GLY A 553 23.23 -25.06 22.78
N PRO A 554 23.29 -26.31 23.27
CA PRO A 554 23.00 -27.49 22.46
C PRO A 554 21.53 -27.50 22.00
N GLY A 555 21.26 -27.82 20.74
CA GLY A 555 19.90 -27.86 20.15
C GLY A 555 19.48 -26.58 19.43
N ARG A 556 19.87 -25.41 19.94
CA ARG A 556 19.37 -24.07 19.52
C ARG A 556 19.61 -23.61 18.09
N ARG A 557 20.46 -24.31 17.35
CA ARG A 557 20.86 -23.90 15.99
C ARG A 557 20.45 -24.90 14.93
N ALA A 558 19.74 -25.95 15.32
CA ALA A 558 19.25 -26.98 14.41
C ALA A 558 17.76 -27.19 14.68
N LEU A 559 16.92 -26.79 13.73
CA LEU A 559 15.48 -27.06 13.78
C LEU A 559 15.21 -28.44 13.18
N THR A 560 14.44 -29.25 13.89
CA THR A 560 13.98 -30.57 13.46
C THR A 560 12.49 -30.63 13.71
N ASP A 561 11.71 -30.83 12.66
CA ASP A 561 10.32 -31.26 12.76
C ASP A 561 10.21 -32.52 11.89
N THR A 562 9.50 -33.56 12.35
CA THR A 562 9.31 -34.80 11.59
C THR A 562 7.99 -35.51 11.90
N ASP A 563 7.20 -34.97 12.81
CA ASP A 563 5.86 -35.45 13.17
C ASP A 563 4.80 -34.90 12.22
N GLY A 564 5.08 -33.75 11.60
CA GLY A 564 4.40 -33.12 10.49
C GLY A 564 3.02 -32.62 10.85
N GLY A 565 2.73 -31.36 10.61
CA GLY A 565 1.39 -30.81 10.73
C GLY A 565 1.27 -29.63 9.80
N ILE A 566 0.97 -28.47 10.36
CA ILE A 566 1.24 -27.18 9.75
C ILE A 566 2.18 -26.42 10.67
N ASP A 567 3.44 -26.31 10.24
CA ASP A 567 4.53 -25.86 11.10
C ASP A 567 4.98 -24.44 10.70
N GLU A 568 5.37 -23.62 11.68
CA GLU A 568 5.72 -22.21 11.49
C GLU A 568 7.06 -21.85 12.14
N ILE A 569 7.92 -21.14 11.40
CA ILE A 569 8.98 -20.32 12.01
C ILE A 569 8.44 -18.90 12.16
N ASN A 570 8.32 -18.42 13.39
CA ASN A 570 7.84 -17.07 13.67
C ASN A 570 8.95 -16.24 14.34
N ALA A 571 9.53 -15.32 13.57
CA ALA A 571 10.55 -14.38 13.99
C ALA A 571 10.01 -12.94 14.05
N ALA A 572 8.71 -12.74 14.22
CA ALA A 572 8.10 -11.41 14.26
C ALA A 572 8.66 -10.53 15.40
N ALA A 573 9.18 -11.14 16.46
CA ALA A 573 9.81 -10.43 17.59
C ALA A 573 11.31 -10.18 17.39
N VAL A 574 11.79 -10.14 16.15
CA VAL A 574 13.18 -9.84 15.76
C VAL A 574 13.19 -8.58 14.89
N PHE A 575 14.09 -7.64 15.16
CA PHE A 575 14.18 -6.32 14.52
C PHE A 575 15.33 -6.21 13.51
N SER A 576 16.14 -7.26 13.39
CA SER A 576 17.26 -7.30 12.45
C SER A 576 17.02 -8.26 11.30
N ASP A 577 17.66 -7.97 10.17
CA ASP A 577 17.54 -8.75 8.93
C ASP A 577 17.71 -10.26 9.18
N SER A 578 16.68 -10.99 8.80
CA SER A 578 16.53 -12.43 8.85
C SER A 578 16.63 -13.02 7.45
N VAL A 579 17.22 -14.20 7.37
CA VAL A 579 17.30 -15.02 6.16
C VAL A 579 16.73 -16.38 6.50
N ILE A 580 15.48 -16.63 6.14
CA ILE A 580 14.76 -17.86 6.46
C ILE A 580 14.50 -18.62 5.17
N SER A 581 14.97 -19.87 5.11
CA SER A 581 14.67 -20.76 4.01
C SER A 581 14.05 -22.04 4.55
N LEU A 582 12.85 -22.35 4.08
CA LEU A 582 12.07 -23.54 4.44
C LEU A 582 12.53 -24.79 3.67
N VAL A 583 13.56 -24.66 2.80
CA VAL A 583 14.13 -25.79 2.07
C VAL A 583 14.88 -26.71 3.03
N ALA A 584 14.53 -28.00 3.07
CA ALA A 584 15.18 -28.97 3.94
C ALA A 584 16.71 -28.97 3.78
N GLY A 585 17.44 -28.90 4.90
CA GLY A 585 18.89 -28.78 4.92
C GLY A 585 19.43 -27.36 4.68
N ALA A 586 18.58 -26.34 4.52
CA ALA A 586 19.00 -24.96 4.35
C ALA A 586 19.67 -24.41 5.61
N ILE A 587 20.45 -23.35 5.39
CA ILE A 587 21.12 -22.59 6.43
C ILE A 587 20.57 -21.17 6.36
N GLY A 588 19.94 -20.73 7.44
CA GLY A 588 19.38 -19.39 7.58
C GLY A 588 20.13 -18.55 8.60
N ARG A 589 19.61 -17.36 8.87
CA ARG A 589 20.09 -16.44 9.90
C ARG A 589 18.90 -15.73 10.54
N ILE A 590 18.84 -15.69 11.86
CA ILE A 590 17.86 -14.92 12.63
C ILE A 590 18.65 -14.23 13.74
N ASP A 591 18.34 -12.95 14.03
CA ASP A 591 19.04 -12.14 15.03
C ASP A 591 20.57 -12.25 14.91
N GLY A 592 21.06 -12.11 13.68
CA GLY A 592 22.48 -12.21 13.39
C GLY A 592 23.13 -13.60 13.56
N VAL A 593 22.42 -14.62 14.04
CA VAL A 593 22.90 -15.98 14.31
C VAL A 593 22.45 -16.96 13.23
N THR A 594 23.39 -17.80 12.78
CA THR A 594 23.09 -18.86 11.81
C THR A 594 22.39 -20.05 12.46
N PHE A 595 21.29 -20.51 11.86
CA PHE A 595 20.60 -21.76 12.17
C PHE A 595 20.53 -22.68 10.94
N SER A 596 20.21 -23.95 11.13
CA SER A 596 20.00 -24.92 10.04
C SER A 596 18.70 -25.68 10.20
N LEU A 597 17.99 -25.89 9.10
CA LEU A 597 16.83 -26.76 9.04
C LEU A 597 17.28 -28.21 8.77
N ALA A 598 16.72 -29.19 9.47
CA ALA A 598 17.06 -30.60 9.26
C ALA A 598 16.73 -31.06 7.83
N ALA A 599 17.38 -32.14 7.39
CA ALA A 599 17.24 -32.64 6.02
C ALA A 599 15.88 -33.30 5.73
N ASP A 600 15.12 -33.57 6.78
CA ASP A 600 13.81 -34.22 6.81
C ASP A 600 12.71 -33.33 7.41
N ALA A 601 13.01 -32.07 7.76
CA ALA A 601 12.01 -31.13 8.25
C ALA A 601 11.09 -30.60 7.16
N ALA A 602 9.84 -30.33 7.53
CA ALA A 602 8.75 -30.01 6.62
C ALA A 602 7.94 -28.84 7.18
N ILE A 603 8.47 -27.62 7.02
CA ILE A 603 7.83 -26.40 7.52
C ILE A 603 7.05 -25.71 6.39
N GLU A 604 5.79 -25.37 6.64
CA GLU A 604 4.92 -24.68 5.69
C GLU A 604 4.99 -23.16 5.81
N ASN A 605 5.14 -22.62 7.02
CA ASN A 605 4.97 -21.19 7.27
C ASN A 605 6.24 -20.51 7.79
N ALA A 606 6.45 -19.27 7.36
CA ALA A 606 7.47 -18.40 7.91
C ALA A 606 6.93 -16.98 8.06
N THR A 607 7.18 -16.40 9.23
CA THR A 607 6.94 -14.98 9.52
C THR A 607 8.27 -14.37 9.97
N SER A 608 8.69 -13.27 9.35
CA SER A 608 9.83 -12.48 9.77
C SER A 608 9.41 -11.16 10.42
N GLY A 609 10.35 -10.23 10.60
CA GLY A 609 10.33 -9.22 11.65
C GLY A 609 10.20 -7.79 11.13
N ASP A 610 10.91 -6.87 11.78
CA ASP A 610 10.97 -5.45 11.36
C ASP A 610 12.21 -5.12 10.50
N GLY A 611 12.98 -6.13 10.05
CA GLY A 611 14.22 -5.97 9.27
C GLY A 611 14.00 -6.17 7.76
N ASP A 612 15.03 -5.93 6.94
CA ASP A 612 14.94 -6.21 5.50
C ASP A 612 15.19 -7.71 5.25
N ASP A 613 14.13 -8.50 5.24
CA ASP A 613 14.19 -9.95 5.36
C ASP A 613 14.22 -10.69 4.02
N LEU A 614 14.82 -11.89 4.01
CA LEU A 614 14.80 -12.80 2.88
C LEU A 614 14.12 -14.12 3.25
N LEU A 615 12.94 -14.34 2.68
CA LEU A 615 12.14 -15.55 2.86
C LEU A 615 12.17 -16.42 1.60
N THR A 616 12.43 -17.71 1.77
CA THR A 616 12.40 -18.69 0.66
C THR A 616 11.61 -19.93 1.06
N GLY A 617 10.51 -20.21 0.36
CA GLY A 617 9.68 -21.39 0.51
C GLY A 617 10.32 -22.67 -0.03
N ASN A 618 9.59 -23.78 0.04
CA ASN A 618 10.05 -25.10 -0.35
C ASN A 618 9.25 -25.69 -1.51
N ALA A 619 8.75 -26.92 -1.38
CA ALA A 619 7.95 -27.60 -2.41
C ALA A 619 6.47 -27.77 -1.99
N LEU A 620 6.14 -27.31 -0.78
CA LEU A 620 4.82 -27.39 -0.16
C LEU A 620 3.99 -26.16 -0.55
N GLY A 621 2.79 -26.00 0.03
CA GLY A 621 2.06 -24.74 -0.11
C GLY A 621 2.43 -23.84 1.06
N ASN A 622 3.35 -22.90 0.84
CA ASN A 622 3.91 -22.07 1.88
C ASN A 622 3.11 -20.79 2.13
N ARG A 623 3.11 -20.32 3.38
CA ARG A 623 2.70 -18.96 3.74
C ARG A 623 3.93 -18.20 4.25
N LEU A 624 4.36 -17.21 3.49
CA LEU A 624 5.52 -16.37 3.82
C LEU A 624 5.02 -14.95 4.14
N SER A 625 5.40 -14.42 5.30
CA SER A 625 5.07 -13.08 5.77
C SER A 625 6.34 -12.31 6.12
N GLY A 626 6.63 -11.23 5.39
CA GLY A 626 7.83 -10.40 5.57
C GLY A 626 7.79 -9.57 6.85
N GLY A 627 6.70 -8.85 7.08
CA GLY A 627 6.51 -8.04 8.28
C GLY A 627 6.69 -6.56 7.98
N ARG A 628 7.63 -5.89 8.63
CA ARG A 628 8.05 -4.53 8.26
C ARG A 628 9.48 -4.60 7.71
N GLY A 629 9.83 -3.69 6.81
CA GLY A 629 11.13 -3.68 6.15
C GLY A 629 10.98 -3.94 4.65
N ASP A 630 12.05 -3.73 3.88
CA ASP A 630 12.03 -4.00 2.44
C ASP A 630 12.34 -5.49 2.19
N ASP A 631 11.31 -6.34 2.17
CA ASP A 631 11.46 -7.79 2.19
C ASP A 631 11.57 -8.41 0.80
N THR A 632 12.23 -9.57 0.72
CA THR A 632 12.25 -10.41 -0.49
C THR A 632 11.65 -11.78 -0.20
N LEU A 633 10.54 -12.09 -0.88
CA LEU A 633 9.78 -13.33 -0.71
C LEU A 633 9.82 -14.17 -2.00
N ASP A 634 10.39 -15.37 -1.89
CA ASP A 634 10.38 -16.39 -2.95
C ASP A 634 9.55 -17.59 -2.48
N GLY A 635 8.40 -17.84 -3.10
CA GLY A 635 7.55 -18.99 -2.75
C GLY A 635 8.20 -20.34 -3.01
N GLY A 636 9.17 -20.40 -3.93
CA GLY A 636 9.70 -21.67 -4.42
C GLY A 636 8.64 -22.45 -5.21
N ALA A 637 8.71 -23.77 -5.15
CA ALA A 637 7.70 -24.58 -5.84
C ALA A 637 6.50 -24.77 -4.93
N GLY A 638 5.28 -24.60 -5.44
CA GLY A 638 4.14 -24.75 -4.56
C GLY A 638 2.89 -24.08 -5.07
N THR A 639 2.01 -23.81 -4.13
CA THR A 639 0.91 -22.86 -4.32
C THR A 639 0.98 -21.98 -3.09
N ASP A 640 1.72 -20.89 -3.23
CA ASP A 640 2.23 -20.15 -2.09
C ASP A 640 1.41 -18.88 -1.85
N THR A 641 1.35 -18.42 -0.61
CA THR A 641 0.85 -17.10 -0.26
C THR A 641 2.01 -16.25 0.21
N LEU A 642 2.28 -15.17 -0.49
CA LEU A 642 3.34 -14.21 -0.19
C LEU A 642 2.71 -12.92 0.31
N ILE A 643 3.11 -12.47 1.49
CA ILE A 643 2.67 -11.24 2.16
C ILE A 643 3.93 -10.47 2.54
N GLY A 644 4.18 -9.35 1.91
CA GLY A 644 5.34 -8.49 2.18
C GLY A 644 5.12 -7.75 3.49
N GLY A 645 4.14 -6.86 3.50
CA GLY A 645 3.79 -6.09 4.68
C GLY A 645 4.19 -4.65 4.48
N ALA A 646 4.75 -3.98 5.49
CA ALA A 646 5.11 -2.57 5.35
C ALA A 646 6.57 -2.39 4.89
N GLY A 647 6.80 -1.75 3.75
CA GLY A 647 8.12 -1.55 3.14
C GLY A 647 8.04 -1.76 1.64
N ASP A 648 9.12 -1.47 0.90
CA ASP A 648 9.15 -1.68 -0.55
C ASP A 648 9.54 -3.14 -0.88
N ASP A 649 8.54 -4.01 -0.98
CA ASP A 649 8.74 -5.45 -1.03
C ASP A 649 9.02 -6.02 -2.43
N ARG A 650 9.66 -7.19 -2.47
CA ARG A 650 9.96 -7.95 -3.68
C ARG A 650 9.41 -9.37 -3.62
N TYR A 651 8.48 -9.66 -4.51
CA TYR A 651 7.94 -11.00 -4.73
C TYR A 651 8.57 -11.70 -5.93
N ILE A 652 9.03 -12.92 -5.73
CA ILE A 652 9.39 -13.84 -6.82
C ILE A 652 8.21 -14.79 -7.01
N VAL A 653 7.44 -14.56 -8.09
CA VAL A 653 6.26 -15.35 -8.43
C VAL A 653 6.62 -16.32 -9.55
N ASP A 654 6.79 -17.59 -9.21
CA ASP A 654 7.31 -18.60 -10.14
C ASP A 654 6.30 -19.72 -10.47
N GLN A 655 5.23 -19.88 -9.66
CA GLN A 655 4.12 -20.78 -9.95
C GLN A 655 2.82 -20.02 -10.23
N PRO A 656 1.97 -20.53 -11.17
CA PRO A 656 0.65 -19.94 -11.42
C PRO A 656 -0.32 -20.03 -10.22
N GLY A 657 0.02 -20.84 -9.21
CA GLY A 657 -0.76 -20.97 -7.98
C GLY A 657 -0.48 -19.87 -6.96
N ASP A 658 0.65 -19.17 -7.08
CA ASP A 658 1.10 -18.23 -6.07
C ASP A 658 0.16 -17.03 -5.99
N ARG A 659 -0.04 -16.57 -4.76
CA ARG A 659 -0.89 -15.42 -4.44
C ARG A 659 -0.10 -14.41 -3.64
N VAL A 660 0.13 -13.26 -4.25
CA VAL A 660 0.61 -12.05 -3.57
C VAL A 660 -0.57 -11.34 -2.91
N ILE A 661 -0.38 -10.92 -1.66
CA ILE A 661 -1.34 -10.14 -0.90
C ILE A 661 -0.63 -8.87 -0.41
N GLU A 662 -1.11 -7.73 -0.86
CA GLU A 662 -0.68 -6.40 -0.40
C GLU A 662 -1.85 -5.57 0.07
N ARG A 663 -1.66 -4.77 1.13
CA ARG A 663 -2.64 -3.76 1.54
C ARG A 663 -2.25 -2.39 1.00
N ALA A 664 -3.14 -1.43 1.18
CA ALA A 664 -2.89 -0.07 0.72
C ALA A 664 -1.94 0.63 1.70
N ASP A 665 -1.13 1.56 1.16
CA ASP A 665 -0.19 2.39 1.93
C ASP A 665 0.92 1.59 2.64
N GLU A 666 1.23 0.38 2.15
CA GLU A 666 2.24 -0.52 2.70
C GLU A 666 3.63 -0.34 2.05
N GLY A 667 3.73 0.12 0.80
CA GLY A 667 5.01 0.40 0.16
C GLY A 667 4.90 0.61 -1.35
N ILE A 668 6.02 0.48 -2.07
CA ILE A 668 6.09 0.36 -3.53
C ILE A 668 6.61 -1.02 -3.91
N ASP A 669 5.70 -1.94 -4.21
CA ASP A 669 6.03 -3.35 -4.25
C ASP A 669 6.32 -3.85 -5.66
N THR A 670 7.20 -4.85 -5.77
CA THR A 670 7.66 -5.39 -7.05
C THR A 670 7.39 -6.88 -7.17
N ILE A 671 6.66 -7.26 -8.21
CA ILE A 671 6.63 -8.65 -8.67
C ILE A 671 7.71 -8.90 -9.73
N GLU A 672 8.57 -9.88 -9.50
CA GLU A 672 9.44 -10.49 -10.50
C GLU A 672 8.87 -11.84 -10.90
N THR A 673 8.60 -12.06 -12.20
CA THR A 673 7.97 -13.32 -12.63
C THR A 673 8.38 -13.77 -14.02
N ALA A 674 8.47 -15.10 -14.20
CA ALA A 674 8.59 -15.74 -15.51
C ALA A 674 7.23 -16.20 -16.10
N LEU A 675 6.13 -15.79 -15.47
CA LEU A 675 4.76 -16.10 -15.86
C LEU A 675 4.05 -14.89 -16.45
N ASN A 676 2.96 -15.15 -17.18
CA ASN A 676 2.04 -14.07 -17.54
C ASN A 676 1.19 -13.72 -16.32
N ILE A 677 1.06 -12.43 -16.02
CA ILE A 677 0.41 -12.00 -14.78
C ILE A 677 -0.55 -10.83 -15.01
N THR A 678 -1.55 -10.73 -14.14
CA THR A 678 -2.28 -9.49 -13.89
C THR A 678 -1.86 -9.03 -12.52
N LEU A 679 -1.37 -7.79 -12.40
CA LEU A 679 -0.96 -7.26 -11.11
C LEU A 679 -2.14 -7.32 -10.11
N PRO A 680 -1.92 -7.86 -8.89
CA PRO A 680 -2.90 -7.76 -7.83
C PRO A 680 -3.10 -6.30 -7.41
N ALA A 681 -4.07 -6.06 -6.54
CA ALA A 681 -4.25 -4.71 -5.98
C ALA A 681 -3.02 -4.31 -5.16
N ASN A 682 -2.72 -3.01 -5.15
CA ASN A 682 -1.63 -2.40 -4.36
C ASN A 682 -0.23 -2.95 -4.67
N VAL A 683 0.00 -3.44 -5.89
CA VAL A 683 1.35 -3.71 -6.38
C VAL A 683 1.63 -2.76 -7.53
N GLU A 684 2.69 -1.97 -7.38
CA GLU A 684 3.01 -0.86 -8.27
C GLU A 684 3.94 -1.29 -9.39
N ARG A 685 4.80 -2.30 -9.16
CA ARG A 685 5.88 -2.65 -10.09
C ARG A 685 5.87 -4.11 -10.51
N VAL A 686 6.23 -4.35 -11.77
CA VAL A 686 6.45 -5.70 -12.29
C VAL A 686 7.64 -5.76 -13.24
N ILE A 687 8.41 -6.84 -13.12
CA ILE A 687 9.54 -7.16 -13.97
C ILE A 687 9.30 -8.55 -14.57
N LEU A 688 9.06 -8.60 -15.88
CA LEU A 688 8.95 -9.86 -16.61
C LEU A 688 10.34 -10.49 -16.82
N ARG A 689 10.41 -11.81 -16.66
CA ARG A 689 11.60 -12.64 -16.85
C ARG A 689 11.29 -13.82 -17.76
N GLY A 690 12.35 -14.52 -18.19
CA GLY A 690 12.22 -15.82 -18.83
C GLY A 690 11.28 -15.82 -20.05
N ALA A 691 10.22 -16.63 -19.98
CA ALA A 691 9.27 -16.86 -21.08
C ALA A 691 7.94 -16.09 -20.92
N ALA A 692 7.80 -15.25 -19.89
CA ALA A 692 6.64 -14.37 -19.75
C ALA A 692 6.55 -13.46 -20.98
N TRP A 693 5.35 -13.27 -21.49
CA TRP A 693 5.11 -12.40 -22.65
C TRP A 693 3.92 -11.47 -22.43
N SER A 694 3.23 -11.52 -21.30
CA SER A 694 2.09 -10.63 -21.05
C SER A 694 1.98 -10.20 -19.60
N VAL A 695 1.73 -8.90 -19.43
CA VAL A 695 1.32 -8.31 -18.15
C VAL A 695 0.15 -7.37 -18.34
N GLN A 696 -0.74 -7.36 -17.34
CA GLN A 696 -1.80 -6.36 -17.22
C GLN A 696 -1.66 -5.66 -15.87
N GLY A 697 -1.63 -4.33 -15.88
CA GLY A 697 -1.64 -3.49 -14.69
C GLY A 697 -2.97 -3.55 -13.92
N SER A 698 -3.09 -2.65 -12.96
CA SER A 698 -4.18 -2.56 -11.99
C SER A 698 -5.05 -1.34 -12.30
N SER A 699 -5.49 -0.59 -11.29
CA SER A 699 -6.08 0.74 -11.46
C SER A 699 -5.23 1.85 -10.84
N ALA A 700 -4.05 1.50 -10.34
CA ALA A 700 -3.04 2.39 -9.79
C ALA A 700 -1.96 2.66 -10.84
N ASP A 701 -1.15 3.70 -10.61
CA ASP A 701 -0.02 4.05 -11.45
C ASP A 701 1.03 2.93 -11.40
N ASN A 702 1.21 2.19 -12.48
CA ASN A 702 2.07 1.01 -12.53
C ASN A 702 3.35 1.24 -13.34
N THR A 703 4.47 0.71 -12.84
CA THR A 703 5.73 0.58 -13.60
C THR A 703 5.89 -0.86 -14.08
N MET A 704 5.76 -1.08 -15.38
CA MET A 704 5.84 -2.40 -16.00
C MET A 704 7.07 -2.51 -16.89
N ILE A 705 7.96 -3.44 -16.54
CA ILE A 705 9.20 -3.71 -17.28
C ILE A 705 9.11 -5.07 -17.95
N GLY A 706 9.19 -5.06 -19.28
CA GLY A 706 9.21 -6.25 -20.14
C GLY A 706 10.53 -7.02 -20.12
N ASN A 707 10.62 -8.03 -20.98
CA ASN A 707 11.82 -8.82 -21.25
C ASN A 707 12.15 -8.79 -22.75
N ALA A 708 13.09 -9.62 -23.20
CA ALA A 708 13.54 -9.66 -24.60
C ALA A 708 12.65 -10.52 -25.54
N ALA A 709 11.41 -10.83 -25.13
CA ALA A 709 10.43 -11.53 -25.95
C ALA A 709 9.37 -10.54 -26.42
N CYS A 710 8.64 -10.86 -27.49
CA CYS A 710 7.47 -10.09 -27.93
C CYS A 710 6.40 -10.02 -26.82
N ASN A 711 6.37 -8.90 -26.12
CA ASN A 711 5.58 -8.61 -24.95
C ASN A 711 4.25 -7.94 -25.31
N ARG A 712 3.23 -8.24 -24.52
CA ARG A 712 1.94 -7.57 -24.49
C ARG A 712 1.74 -6.95 -23.11
N ILE A 713 1.95 -5.64 -23.03
CA ILE A 713 1.86 -4.85 -21.79
C ILE A 713 0.61 -3.98 -21.88
N THR A 714 -0.26 -4.04 -20.86
CA THR A 714 -1.47 -3.19 -20.80
C THR A 714 -1.57 -2.53 -19.42
N GLY A 715 -1.51 -1.20 -19.35
CA GLY A 715 -1.55 -0.43 -18.11
C GLY A 715 -2.90 -0.43 -17.40
N ARG A 716 -3.96 -0.21 -18.20
CA ARG A 716 -5.38 -0.12 -17.80
C ARG A 716 -5.77 1.26 -17.31
N ALA A 717 -5.62 1.57 -16.03
CA ALA A 717 -6.00 2.87 -15.48
C ALA A 717 -4.92 3.32 -14.51
N GLY A 718 -4.70 4.64 -14.39
CA GLY A 718 -3.53 5.18 -13.70
C GLY A 718 -2.56 5.77 -14.71
N ASP A 719 -1.63 6.60 -14.25
CA ASP A 719 -0.57 7.18 -15.07
C ASP A 719 0.61 6.17 -15.12
N ASP A 720 0.60 5.30 -16.12
CA ASP A 720 1.48 4.11 -16.16
C ASP A 720 2.82 4.38 -16.87
N TYR A 721 3.88 3.68 -16.44
CA TYR A 721 5.19 3.63 -17.10
C TYR A 721 5.44 2.23 -17.67
N LEU A 722 5.37 2.10 -18.99
CA LEU A 722 5.53 0.85 -19.73
C LEU A 722 6.85 0.91 -20.50
N THR A 723 7.77 0.01 -20.16
CA THR A 723 8.97 -0.21 -20.97
C THR A 723 9.08 -1.67 -21.33
N SER A 724 9.23 -1.98 -22.60
CA SER A 724 9.77 -3.26 -23.05
C SER A 724 11.24 -3.08 -23.46
N HIS A 725 11.82 -4.11 -24.07
CA HIS A 725 13.25 -4.17 -24.35
C HIS A 725 13.51 -4.55 -25.81
N ASP A 726 13.51 -5.85 -26.12
CA ASP A 726 13.71 -6.35 -27.47
C ASP A 726 12.45 -7.14 -27.87
N GLY A 727 12.12 -7.17 -29.16
CA GLY A 727 11.03 -7.95 -29.73
C GLY A 727 9.89 -7.07 -30.24
N ASP A 728 9.05 -7.61 -31.13
CA ASP A 728 7.89 -6.88 -31.65
C ASP A 728 6.78 -6.82 -30.57
N ASP A 729 6.73 -5.73 -29.83
CA ASP A 729 5.93 -5.54 -28.63
C ASP A 729 4.58 -4.86 -28.92
N THR A 730 3.65 -5.00 -27.98
CA THR A 730 2.37 -4.28 -27.99
C THR A 730 2.12 -3.66 -26.63
N LEU A 731 2.19 -2.33 -26.58
CA LEU A 731 2.01 -1.52 -25.39
C LEU A 731 0.67 -0.77 -25.50
N ASP A 732 -0.18 -0.92 -24.49
CA ASP A 732 -1.47 -0.24 -24.38
C ASP A 732 -1.52 0.47 -23.02
N GLY A 733 -1.33 1.78 -23.01
CA GLY A 733 -1.37 2.57 -21.77
C GLY A 733 -2.71 2.42 -21.05
N GLY A 734 -3.80 2.38 -21.81
CA GLY A 734 -5.14 2.38 -21.24
C GLY A 734 -5.57 3.81 -20.95
N GLY A 735 -5.91 4.11 -19.71
CA GLY A 735 -6.46 5.39 -19.28
C GLY A 735 -5.65 6.05 -18.19
N GLY A 736 -4.95 7.11 -18.53
CA GLY A 736 -4.15 7.93 -17.62
C GLY A 736 -3.19 8.72 -18.50
N ALA A 737 -2.20 9.40 -17.95
CA ALA A 737 -1.12 9.98 -18.74
C ALA A 737 0.05 8.98 -18.80
N ASP A 738 0.04 8.10 -19.79
CA ASP A 738 0.94 6.96 -19.83
C ASP A 738 2.26 7.26 -20.57
N THR A 739 3.38 6.68 -20.15
CA THR A 739 4.64 6.68 -20.91
C THR A 739 4.91 5.27 -21.43
N MET A 740 5.07 5.13 -22.75
CA MET A 740 5.34 3.85 -23.42
C MET A 740 6.66 3.89 -24.20
N ILE A 741 7.49 2.87 -24.00
CA ILE A 741 8.82 2.68 -24.61
C ILE A 741 8.92 1.23 -25.07
N GLY A 742 9.04 0.97 -26.37
CA GLY A 742 9.09 -0.41 -26.89
C GLY A 742 10.51 -0.98 -26.95
N GLY A 743 11.46 -0.15 -27.35
CA GLY A 743 12.83 -0.58 -27.56
C GLY A 743 12.98 -1.25 -28.93
N ALA A 744 13.89 -2.21 -29.06
CA ALA A 744 14.23 -2.77 -30.37
C ALA A 744 13.19 -3.78 -30.88
N GLY A 745 12.54 -3.54 -32.01
CA GLY A 745 11.51 -4.39 -32.58
C GLY A 745 10.50 -3.57 -33.37
N ASP A 746 9.61 -4.22 -34.13
CA ASP A 746 8.52 -3.49 -34.79
C ASP A 746 7.31 -3.38 -33.83
N ASP A 747 7.27 -2.30 -33.05
CA ASP A 747 6.39 -2.15 -31.91
C ASP A 747 5.05 -1.49 -32.23
N ARG A 748 4.07 -1.74 -31.35
CA ARG A 748 2.72 -1.20 -31.45
C ARG A 748 2.27 -0.51 -30.16
N TYR A 749 2.03 0.79 -30.25
CA TYR A 749 1.50 1.61 -29.17
C TYR A 749 0.00 1.84 -29.33
N THR A 750 -0.76 1.74 -28.25
CA THR A 750 -2.14 2.21 -28.21
C THR A 750 -2.25 3.42 -27.30
N VAL A 751 -2.64 4.56 -27.87
CA VAL A 751 -2.81 5.82 -27.14
C VAL A 751 -4.29 6.20 -27.10
N SER A 752 -4.77 6.63 -25.94
CA SER A 752 -6.18 6.93 -25.71
C SER A 752 -6.42 8.16 -24.83
N ASN A 753 -5.37 8.70 -24.20
CA ASN A 753 -5.40 9.91 -23.41
C ASN A 753 -4.43 10.96 -23.97
N ALA A 754 -4.78 12.24 -23.86
CA ALA A 754 -3.95 13.35 -24.33
C ALA A 754 -2.62 13.49 -23.56
N GLY A 755 -2.51 12.86 -22.39
CA GLY A 755 -1.27 12.76 -21.62
C GLY A 755 -0.31 11.66 -22.08
N ASP A 756 -0.73 10.76 -22.97
CA ASP A 756 0.09 9.62 -23.40
C ASP A 756 1.33 10.08 -24.20
N VAL A 757 2.47 9.47 -23.91
CA VAL A 757 3.76 9.73 -24.55
C VAL A 757 4.36 8.42 -25.04
N VAL A 758 4.70 8.37 -26.33
CA VAL A 758 5.50 7.30 -26.94
C VAL A 758 6.93 7.80 -27.10
N ARG A 759 7.93 7.00 -26.71
CA ARG A 759 9.35 7.32 -26.88
C ARG A 759 10.09 6.16 -27.53
N GLU A 760 10.67 6.45 -28.69
CA GLU A 760 11.56 5.55 -29.41
C GLU A 760 12.97 6.13 -29.53
N THR A 761 13.92 5.30 -29.95
CA THR A 761 15.24 5.76 -30.37
C THR A 761 15.61 5.26 -31.76
N VAL A 762 16.46 6.05 -32.43
CA VAL A 762 16.90 5.79 -33.80
C VAL A 762 17.39 4.35 -34.05
N GLY A 763 16.72 3.68 -34.99
CA GLY A 763 17.14 2.37 -35.50
C GLY A 763 16.69 1.18 -34.66
N GLU A 764 15.68 1.37 -33.81
CA GLU A 764 15.08 0.33 -33.01
C GLU A 764 14.01 -0.49 -33.76
N GLY A 765 13.32 0.07 -34.76
CA GLY A 765 12.39 -0.72 -35.56
C GLY A 765 11.58 0.06 -36.58
N PHE A 766 10.45 -0.51 -36.99
CA PHE A 766 9.36 0.20 -37.67
C PHE A 766 8.12 0.20 -36.77
N ASP A 767 7.84 1.35 -36.17
CA ASP A 767 6.93 1.45 -35.05
C ASP A 767 5.59 2.06 -35.42
N THR A 768 4.52 1.55 -34.81
CA THR A 768 3.14 1.93 -35.13
C THR A 768 2.38 2.44 -33.90
N VAL A 769 1.95 3.69 -33.95
CA VAL A 769 0.99 4.26 -33.00
C VAL A 769 -0.43 4.08 -33.52
N ARG A 770 -1.30 3.51 -32.68
CA ARG A 770 -2.74 3.35 -32.91
C ARG A 770 -3.48 4.25 -31.95
N SER A 771 -4.10 5.31 -32.47
CA SER A 771 -4.60 6.40 -31.64
C SER A 771 -6.12 6.48 -31.62
N TYR A 772 -6.72 6.51 -30.44
CA TYR A 772 -8.14 6.85 -30.26
C TYR A 772 -8.42 8.36 -30.14
N ILE A 773 -7.35 9.16 -30.13
CA ILE A 773 -7.37 10.62 -30.02
C ILE A 773 -6.62 11.28 -31.17
N SER A 774 -6.71 12.60 -31.30
CA SER A 774 -5.78 13.30 -32.20
C SER A 774 -4.35 13.19 -31.66
N PHE A 775 -3.39 12.86 -32.52
CA PHE A 775 -2.03 12.52 -32.11
C PHE A 775 -0.98 13.03 -33.10
N THR A 776 0.19 13.39 -32.56
CA THR A 776 1.39 13.75 -33.33
C THR A 776 2.47 12.74 -32.99
N LEU A 777 3.06 12.10 -33.99
CA LEU A 777 4.16 11.17 -33.77
C LEU A 777 5.35 11.88 -33.11
N GLY A 778 5.94 11.23 -32.11
CA GLY A 778 7.25 11.65 -31.57
C GLY A 778 8.36 11.36 -32.58
N ASP A 779 9.58 11.79 -32.27
CA ASP A 779 10.76 11.43 -33.06
C ASP A 779 10.91 9.90 -33.14
N ASP A 780 11.54 9.40 -34.20
CA ASP A 780 11.87 7.97 -34.39
C ASP A 780 10.67 7.00 -34.48
N VAL A 781 9.44 7.50 -34.72
CA VAL A 781 8.24 6.66 -34.97
C VAL A 781 7.75 6.81 -36.41
N GLU A 782 7.45 5.69 -37.09
CA GLU A 782 7.18 5.71 -38.54
C GLU A 782 5.70 5.68 -38.94
N ARG A 783 4.79 5.08 -38.14
CA ARG A 783 3.39 4.91 -38.53
C ARG A 783 2.40 5.42 -37.50
N LEU A 784 1.37 6.12 -37.99
CA LEU A 784 0.18 6.50 -37.22
C LEU A 784 -1.07 5.90 -37.87
N GLU A 785 -1.90 5.23 -37.07
CA GLU A 785 -3.25 4.79 -37.41
C GLU A 785 -4.26 5.47 -36.51
N LEU A 786 -5.16 6.28 -37.06
CA LEU A 786 -6.24 6.90 -36.31
C LEU A 786 -7.41 5.91 -36.16
N LEU A 787 -7.99 5.85 -34.96
CA LEU A 787 -9.09 4.96 -34.61
C LEU A 787 -10.29 5.76 -34.06
N LYS A 788 -11.50 5.30 -34.42
CA LYS A 788 -12.78 5.86 -33.95
C LYS A 788 -12.87 7.38 -34.10
N SER A 789 -12.72 8.13 -33.01
CA SER A 789 -13.01 9.57 -32.89
C SER A 789 -11.79 10.47 -33.06
N ALA A 790 -10.62 9.90 -33.29
CA ALA A 790 -9.42 10.66 -33.59
C ALA A 790 -9.62 11.48 -34.87
N LEU A 791 -9.48 12.81 -34.77
CA LEU A 791 -9.75 13.71 -35.90
C LEU A 791 -8.49 14.19 -36.60
N ASN A 792 -7.35 14.26 -35.91
CA ASN A 792 -6.12 14.81 -36.49
C ASN A 792 -4.94 13.86 -36.27
N GLY A 793 -4.13 13.70 -37.31
CA GLY A 793 -2.89 12.93 -37.27
C GLY A 793 -1.75 13.76 -37.84
N SER A 794 -0.62 13.82 -37.15
CA SER A 794 0.60 14.44 -37.69
C SER A 794 1.78 13.49 -37.60
N GLY A 795 2.59 13.48 -38.65
CA GLY A 795 3.89 12.80 -38.70
C GLY A 795 4.96 13.54 -37.90
N ASN A 796 6.22 13.34 -38.29
CA ASN A 796 7.44 13.95 -37.78
C ASN A 796 8.35 14.33 -38.98
N ASP A 797 9.68 14.35 -38.82
CA ASP A 797 10.62 14.67 -39.91
C ASP A 797 11.08 13.42 -40.72
N LEU A 798 10.52 12.23 -40.44
CA LEU A 798 10.80 10.96 -41.11
C LEU A 798 9.83 10.68 -42.26
N ALA A 799 10.11 9.67 -43.07
CA ALA A 799 9.13 9.15 -44.03
C ALA A 799 8.03 8.37 -43.30
N ASN A 800 6.90 9.03 -43.01
CA ASN A 800 5.82 8.46 -42.21
C ASN A 800 4.73 7.79 -43.06
N SER A 801 4.07 6.80 -42.45
CA SER A 801 2.83 6.20 -42.94
C SER A 801 1.67 6.67 -42.08
N LEU A 802 0.82 7.57 -42.58
CA LEU A 802 -0.35 8.06 -41.85
C LEU A 802 -1.62 7.43 -42.43
N VAL A 803 -2.44 6.82 -41.57
CA VAL A 803 -3.74 6.23 -41.95
C VAL A 803 -4.83 6.83 -41.08
N GLY A 804 -5.80 7.48 -41.73
CA GLY A 804 -7.00 8.02 -41.14
C GLY A 804 -8.03 6.95 -40.75
N ASN A 805 -9.27 7.37 -40.56
CA ASN A 805 -10.40 6.53 -40.23
C ASN A 805 -11.61 6.87 -41.11
N SER A 806 -12.79 6.37 -40.76
CA SER A 806 -14.00 6.60 -41.55
C SER A 806 -14.69 7.95 -41.30
N PHE A 807 -14.03 8.88 -40.62
CA PHE A 807 -14.52 10.23 -40.36
C PHE A 807 -13.57 11.22 -41.05
N GLY A 808 -14.06 12.42 -41.37
CA GLY A 808 -13.19 13.47 -41.91
C GLY A 808 -12.05 13.81 -40.95
N ASN A 809 -10.83 13.64 -41.42
CA ASN A 809 -9.58 13.77 -40.69
C ASN A 809 -8.73 14.91 -41.23
N MET A 810 -7.91 15.50 -40.36
CA MET A 810 -6.83 16.40 -40.75
C MET A 810 -5.49 15.66 -40.61
N LEU A 811 -4.88 15.29 -41.73
CA LEU A 811 -3.64 14.53 -41.77
C LEU A 811 -2.49 15.41 -42.30
N ASN A 812 -1.38 15.47 -41.58
CA ASN A 812 -0.22 16.29 -41.93
C ASN A 812 1.08 15.49 -41.84
N GLY A 813 1.74 15.24 -42.98
CA GLY A 813 3.02 14.50 -43.03
C GLY A 813 4.16 15.21 -42.33
N LEU A 814 4.18 16.55 -42.39
CA LEU A 814 5.25 17.43 -41.92
C LEU A 814 6.50 17.37 -42.80
N GLY A 815 7.51 16.56 -42.49
CA GLY A 815 8.73 16.47 -43.28
C GLY A 815 9.08 15.03 -43.54
N GLY A 816 9.62 14.69 -44.71
CA GLY A 816 9.86 13.29 -45.05
C GLY A 816 9.36 12.97 -46.45
N GLN A 817 9.27 11.69 -46.78
CA GLN A 817 8.54 11.25 -47.97
C GLN A 817 7.36 10.43 -47.45
N ASP A 818 6.24 11.11 -47.26
CA ASP A 818 5.12 10.57 -46.50
C ASP A 818 4.14 9.81 -47.40
N HIS A 819 3.55 8.76 -46.83
CA HIS A 819 2.45 8.03 -47.44
C HIS A 819 1.20 8.18 -46.58
N ILE A 820 0.28 9.04 -47.01
CA ILE A 820 -0.88 9.46 -46.23
C ILE A 820 -2.16 8.93 -46.88
N ARG A 821 -3.00 8.25 -46.09
CA ARG A 821 -4.33 7.77 -46.52
C ARG A 821 -5.43 8.29 -45.59
N GLY A 822 -6.43 8.99 -46.11
CA GLY A 822 -7.61 9.48 -45.38
C GLY A 822 -8.62 8.38 -45.01
N GLU A 823 -8.83 7.44 -45.94
CA GLU A 823 -9.83 6.36 -45.90
C GLU A 823 -11.24 6.81 -46.31
N ALA A 824 -12.07 7.29 -45.39
CA ALA A 824 -13.40 7.76 -45.75
C ALA A 824 -13.83 8.96 -44.90
N GLY A 825 -14.70 9.80 -45.46
CA GLY A 825 -15.04 11.09 -44.87
C GLY A 825 -14.34 12.21 -45.64
N ASP A 826 -14.72 13.45 -45.35
CA ASP A 826 -14.15 14.60 -46.03
C ASP A 826 -12.83 14.99 -45.34
N ASP A 827 -11.72 14.51 -45.88
CA ASP A 827 -10.38 14.62 -45.32
C ASP A 827 -9.65 15.88 -45.79
N THR A 828 -8.78 16.43 -44.94
CA THR A 828 -7.80 17.45 -45.32
C THR A 828 -6.41 16.87 -45.15
N ILE A 829 -5.71 16.64 -46.26
CA ILE A 829 -4.42 15.96 -46.30
C ILE A 829 -3.34 16.93 -46.77
N SER A 830 -2.29 17.09 -45.97
CA SER A 830 -1.10 17.88 -46.30
C SER A 830 0.13 16.97 -46.28
N GLY A 831 0.82 16.84 -47.41
CA GLY A 831 2.09 16.11 -47.49
C GLY A 831 3.17 16.79 -46.65
N GLY A 832 3.31 18.11 -46.82
CA GLY A 832 4.33 18.88 -46.12
C GLY A 832 5.58 19.04 -46.98
N ALA A 833 6.74 18.67 -46.43
CA ALA A 833 8.03 18.83 -47.08
C ALA A 833 8.62 17.48 -47.49
N GLY A 834 8.65 17.25 -48.81
CA GLY A 834 9.35 16.15 -49.46
C GLY A 834 8.45 15.55 -50.52
N ASP A 835 8.77 14.37 -51.03
CA ASP A 835 8.03 13.79 -52.15
C ASP A 835 6.93 12.88 -51.60
N ASP A 836 5.74 13.44 -51.38
CA ASP A 836 4.66 12.79 -50.62
C ASP A 836 3.63 12.10 -51.53
N THR A 837 3.00 11.03 -51.04
CA THR A 837 1.84 10.39 -51.68
C THR A 837 0.62 10.58 -50.78
N MET A 838 -0.41 11.23 -51.31
CA MET A 838 -1.65 11.52 -50.61
C MET A 838 -2.82 10.80 -51.26
N ILE A 839 -3.56 10.03 -50.47
CA ILE A 839 -4.71 9.23 -50.89
C ILE A 839 -5.90 9.62 -50.01
N GLY A 840 -6.91 10.27 -50.55
CA GLY A 840 -8.09 10.75 -49.82
C GLY A 840 -8.97 9.58 -49.45
N GLY A 841 -9.53 8.92 -50.45
CA GLY A 841 -10.42 7.80 -50.27
C GLY A 841 -11.83 8.24 -50.65
N THR A 842 -12.87 7.82 -49.92
CA THR A 842 -14.24 8.25 -50.26
C THR A 842 -14.69 9.42 -49.41
N GLY A 843 -15.24 10.47 -50.00
CA GLY A 843 -15.58 11.73 -49.32
C GLY A 843 -15.13 12.90 -50.18
N ASP A 844 -15.55 14.11 -49.85
CA ASP A 844 -15.08 15.30 -50.57
C ASP A 844 -13.76 15.78 -49.95
N ASP A 845 -12.64 15.35 -50.52
CA ASP A 845 -11.31 15.49 -49.93
C ASP A 845 -10.58 16.77 -50.38
N THR A 846 -9.70 17.28 -49.51
CA THR A 846 -8.85 18.45 -49.78
C THR A 846 -7.37 18.11 -49.61
N TYR A 847 -6.63 18.17 -50.71
CA TYR A 847 -5.18 17.95 -50.78
C TYR A 847 -4.42 19.27 -50.77
N ILE A 848 -3.51 19.44 -49.82
CA ILE A 848 -2.59 20.58 -49.73
C ILE A 848 -1.24 20.15 -50.31
N VAL A 849 -0.95 20.63 -51.52
CA VAL A 849 0.25 20.28 -52.28
C VAL A 849 1.29 21.38 -52.13
N GLY A 850 2.45 21.03 -51.56
CA GLY A 850 3.56 21.96 -51.33
C GLY A 850 4.59 21.94 -52.45
N LEU A 851 4.84 20.75 -53.02
CA LEU A 851 5.85 20.52 -54.03
C LEU A 851 5.23 19.94 -55.30
N ARG A 852 5.97 20.05 -56.42
CA ARG A 852 5.52 19.48 -57.69
C ARG A 852 5.63 17.94 -57.70
N SER A 853 6.49 17.39 -56.86
CA SER A 853 6.75 15.96 -56.76
C SER A 853 5.71 15.21 -55.95
N ASP A 854 4.88 15.92 -55.17
CA ASP A 854 3.75 15.34 -54.45
C ASP A 854 2.79 14.67 -55.43
N VAL A 855 2.26 13.52 -55.04
CA VAL A 855 1.32 12.70 -55.83
C VAL A 855 -0.02 12.67 -55.12
N VAL A 856 -1.08 13.02 -55.84
CA VAL A 856 -2.47 12.87 -55.39
C VAL A 856 -3.06 11.63 -56.06
N VAL A 857 -3.71 10.77 -55.27
CA VAL A 857 -4.32 9.55 -55.78
C VAL A 857 -5.79 9.54 -55.42
N GLU A 858 -6.63 9.65 -56.45
CA GLU A 858 -8.07 9.56 -56.33
C GLU A 858 -8.67 8.37 -57.07
N GLU A 859 -9.69 7.77 -56.46
CA GLU A 859 -10.43 6.64 -57.03
C GLU A 859 -11.65 7.11 -57.81
N THR A 860 -12.12 6.31 -58.77
CA THR A 860 -13.30 6.71 -59.55
C THR A 860 -14.57 6.75 -58.69
N GLY A 861 -15.20 7.93 -58.59
CA GLY A 861 -16.46 8.14 -57.88
C GLY A 861 -16.30 8.24 -56.36
N ALA A 862 -15.13 8.71 -55.91
CA ALA A 862 -14.79 8.81 -54.50
C ALA A 862 -15.30 10.10 -53.84
N GLY A 863 -15.47 11.19 -54.58
CA GLY A 863 -16.06 12.42 -54.05
C GLY A 863 -16.07 13.56 -55.06
N TYR A 864 -16.16 14.79 -54.55
CA TYR A 864 -15.77 16.02 -55.24
C TYR A 864 -14.51 16.58 -54.58
N ASP A 865 -13.37 16.39 -55.23
CA ASP A 865 -12.08 16.52 -54.57
C ASP A 865 -11.34 17.80 -54.99
N THR A 866 -10.60 18.38 -54.05
CA THR A 866 -9.95 19.69 -54.19
C THR A 866 -8.46 19.61 -53.94
N VAL A 867 -7.66 20.07 -54.90
CA VAL A 867 -6.24 20.35 -54.71
C VAL A 867 -6.03 21.84 -54.44
N VAL A 868 -5.45 22.17 -53.30
CA VAL A 868 -4.94 23.49 -52.94
C VAL A 868 -3.42 23.48 -53.14
N SER A 869 -2.94 24.09 -54.22
CA SER A 869 -1.53 24.01 -54.61
C SER A 869 -0.75 25.28 -54.26
N TYR A 870 0.37 25.09 -53.57
CA TYR A 870 1.42 26.09 -53.36
C TYR A 870 2.62 25.87 -54.32
N ALA A 871 2.63 24.75 -55.06
CA ALA A 871 3.67 24.42 -56.02
C ALA A 871 3.63 25.36 -57.23
N GLY A 872 4.80 25.79 -57.72
CA GLY A 872 4.90 26.73 -58.85
C GLY A 872 4.14 26.26 -60.10
N THR A 873 4.09 24.96 -60.34
CA THR A 873 3.31 24.31 -61.41
C THR A 873 2.75 22.99 -60.92
N PHE A 874 1.45 22.76 -61.11
CA PHE A 874 0.78 21.51 -60.74
C PHE A 874 -0.20 21.06 -61.84
N ARG A 875 -0.42 19.75 -61.95
CA ARG A 875 -1.40 19.13 -62.85
C ARG A 875 -2.32 18.27 -61.99
N LEU A 876 -3.64 18.40 -62.16
CA LEU A 876 -4.58 17.50 -61.51
C LEU A 876 -4.36 16.07 -62.00
N ASP A 877 -4.23 15.15 -61.04
CA ASP A 877 -4.30 13.72 -61.30
C ASP A 877 -5.74 13.33 -61.74
N ASP A 878 -5.89 12.11 -62.25
CA ASP A 878 -7.20 11.60 -62.65
C ASP A 878 -8.18 11.63 -61.46
N ASN A 879 -9.48 11.80 -61.76
CA ASN A 879 -10.57 11.82 -60.76
C ASN A 879 -10.63 13.04 -59.82
N VAL A 880 -9.78 14.06 -59.96
CA VAL A 880 -9.88 15.30 -59.15
C VAL A 880 -10.65 16.39 -59.91
N GLU A 881 -11.64 17.02 -59.28
CA GLU A 881 -12.50 18.03 -59.93
C GLU A 881 -12.07 19.48 -59.71
N ARG A 882 -11.36 19.82 -58.63
CA ARG A 882 -11.08 21.22 -58.28
C ARG A 882 -9.60 21.49 -58.03
N MET A 883 -9.13 22.63 -58.55
CA MET A 883 -7.82 23.19 -58.22
C MET A 883 -7.96 24.63 -57.70
N GLU A 884 -7.22 24.97 -56.64
CA GLU A 884 -7.00 26.34 -56.17
C GLU A 884 -5.50 26.65 -56.06
N LEU A 885 -5.04 27.64 -56.82
CA LEU A 885 -3.66 28.10 -56.74
C LEU A 885 -3.49 29.07 -55.56
N ARG A 886 -2.49 28.84 -54.72
CA ARG A 886 -2.12 29.71 -53.59
C ARG A 886 -0.77 30.38 -53.82
N SER A 887 -0.31 31.16 -52.85
CA SER A 887 0.88 32.02 -52.99
C SER A 887 2.11 31.22 -53.43
N GLY A 888 2.66 31.57 -54.60
CA GLY A 888 3.83 30.90 -55.21
C GLY A 888 3.47 30.04 -56.43
N ALA A 889 2.23 29.56 -56.50
CA ALA A 889 1.71 28.81 -57.63
C ALA A 889 1.29 29.74 -58.77
N GLN A 890 1.68 29.41 -60.00
CA GLN A 890 1.38 30.25 -61.17
C GLN A 890 0.83 29.47 -62.36
N VAL A 891 0.98 28.15 -62.39
CA VAL A 891 0.59 27.33 -63.54
C VAL A 891 -0.21 26.12 -63.06
N GLY A 892 -1.43 25.96 -63.56
CA GLY A 892 -2.31 24.83 -63.27
C GLY A 892 -2.74 24.14 -64.55
N TYR A 893 -2.72 22.81 -64.55
CA TYR A 893 -3.32 21.98 -65.60
C TYR A 893 -4.45 21.14 -65.02
N GLY A 894 -5.61 21.11 -65.67
CA GLY A 894 -6.70 20.19 -65.40
C GLY A 894 -6.42 18.77 -65.91
N ASN A 895 -7.47 17.97 -65.99
CA ASN A 895 -7.50 16.61 -66.49
C ASN A 895 -8.62 16.47 -67.56
N ASP A 896 -9.12 15.26 -67.82
CA ASP A 896 -10.18 15.04 -68.83
C ASP A 896 -11.62 15.20 -68.25
N LEU A 897 -11.75 15.60 -66.97
CA LEU A 897 -13.02 15.86 -66.29
C LEU A 897 -13.44 17.32 -66.45
N ARG A 898 -14.71 17.61 -66.12
CA ARG A 898 -15.13 18.99 -65.87
C ARG A 898 -14.43 19.51 -64.60
N ASN A 899 -13.38 20.29 -64.77
CA ASN A 899 -12.65 20.88 -63.67
C ASN A 899 -13.15 22.29 -63.31
N THR A 900 -13.02 22.65 -62.03
CA THR A 900 -13.09 24.05 -61.57
C THR A 900 -11.70 24.48 -61.11
N MET A 901 -11.09 25.41 -61.83
CA MET A 901 -9.74 25.91 -61.54
C MET A 901 -9.79 27.38 -61.15
N ILE A 902 -9.22 27.71 -60.00
CA ILE A 902 -9.16 29.07 -59.46
C ILE A 902 -7.71 29.48 -59.27
N GLY A 903 -7.35 30.61 -59.86
CA GLY A 903 -6.07 31.29 -59.74
C GLY A 903 -5.88 32.02 -58.41
N ASN A 904 -4.94 32.93 -58.39
CA ASN A 904 -4.64 33.84 -57.29
C ASN A 904 -4.41 35.25 -57.84
N GLY A 905 -4.03 36.21 -56.98
CA GLY A 905 -3.80 37.59 -57.40
C GLY A 905 -2.54 37.85 -58.23
N ALA A 906 -1.88 36.82 -58.76
CA ALA A 906 -0.73 36.93 -59.66
C ALA A 906 -1.11 36.44 -61.05
N GLY A 907 -0.36 36.85 -62.09
CA GLY A 907 -0.61 36.31 -63.43
C GLY A 907 -0.40 34.80 -63.49
N ASN A 908 -1.50 34.08 -63.70
CA ASN A 908 -1.61 32.63 -63.74
C ASN A 908 -1.75 32.13 -65.17
N ALA A 909 -1.31 30.89 -65.40
CA ALA A 909 -1.60 30.14 -66.62
C ALA A 909 -2.42 28.89 -66.24
N LEU A 910 -3.73 28.92 -66.54
CA LEU A 910 -4.66 27.84 -66.27
C LEU A 910 -5.02 27.14 -67.58
N TYR A 911 -4.83 25.82 -67.63
CA TYR A 911 -5.13 24.98 -68.77
C TYR A 911 -6.20 23.96 -68.35
N GLY A 912 -7.41 24.03 -68.87
CA GLY A 912 -8.52 23.11 -68.54
C GLY A 912 -8.28 21.69 -69.05
N GLU A 913 -7.72 21.59 -70.26
CA GLU A 913 -7.42 20.34 -70.99
C GLU A 913 -8.66 19.73 -71.67
N GLY A 914 -9.39 18.83 -71.03
CA GLY A 914 -10.59 18.22 -71.61
C GLY A 914 -11.73 18.19 -70.60
N GLY A 915 -12.97 18.33 -71.05
CA GLY A 915 -14.10 18.56 -70.14
C GLY A 915 -14.74 19.92 -70.41
N GLY A 916 -15.87 20.20 -69.77
CA GLY A 916 -16.50 21.53 -69.88
C GLY A 916 -16.19 22.34 -68.62
N ASP A 917 -15.03 22.97 -68.61
CA ASP A 917 -14.31 23.46 -67.44
C ASP A 917 -14.75 24.86 -66.98
N ARG A 918 -14.36 25.23 -65.77
CA ARG A 918 -14.57 26.57 -65.20
C ARG A 918 -13.26 27.15 -64.72
N LEU A 919 -12.71 28.10 -65.45
CA LEU A 919 -11.40 28.71 -65.19
C LEU A 919 -11.59 30.13 -64.69
N PHE A 920 -11.05 30.43 -63.50
CA PHE A 920 -11.10 31.74 -62.87
C PHE A 920 -9.68 32.26 -62.61
N GLY A 921 -9.25 33.32 -63.28
CA GLY A 921 -7.91 33.91 -63.11
C GLY A 921 -7.77 34.79 -61.86
N GLU A 922 -8.89 35.29 -61.31
CA GLU A 922 -8.96 36.23 -60.18
C GLU A 922 -8.35 37.60 -60.48
N GLY A 923 -7.02 37.76 -60.44
CA GLY A 923 -6.42 39.02 -60.83
C GLY A 923 -4.95 38.90 -61.14
N GLY A 924 -4.44 39.77 -61.99
CA GLY A 924 -3.10 39.63 -62.52
C GLY A 924 -3.08 39.87 -64.00
N ARG A 925 -2.31 39.06 -64.72
CA ARG A 925 -2.38 39.02 -66.17
C ARG A 925 -2.39 37.57 -66.56
N ASP A 926 -3.58 37.06 -66.75
CA ASP A 926 -3.84 35.63 -66.74
C ASP A 926 -3.87 35.07 -68.16
N THR A 927 -3.52 33.79 -68.29
CA THR A 927 -3.65 33.00 -69.51
C THR A 927 -4.58 31.85 -69.19
N LEU A 928 -5.80 31.89 -69.71
CA LEU A 928 -6.81 30.87 -69.51
C LEU A 928 -6.99 30.12 -70.84
N VAL A 929 -6.72 28.83 -70.82
CA VAL A 929 -6.84 27.93 -71.97
C VAL A 929 -7.92 26.91 -71.62
N GLY A 930 -9.08 26.96 -72.28
CA GLY A 930 -10.20 26.05 -72.04
C GLY A 930 -9.82 24.61 -72.40
N GLY A 931 -9.75 24.33 -73.70
CA GLY A 931 -9.36 23.02 -74.19
C GLY A 931 -10.47 22.37 -75.01
N ALA A 932 -10.86 21.15 -74.68
CA ALA A 932 -11.93 20.44 -75.38
C ALA A 932 -13.16 20.27 -74.52
N GLY A 933 -14.29 20.87 -74.90
CA GLY A 933 -15.58 20.83 -74.23
C GLY A 933 -16.17 22.23 -74.10
N ASP A 934 -17.36 22.35 -73.51
CA ASP A 934 -18.01 23.66 -73.37
C ASP A 934 -17.50 24.37 -72.10
N ASP A 935 -16.51 25.24 -72.24
CA ASP A 935 -15.79 25.86 -71.14
C ASP A 935 -16.38 27.20 -70.69
N THR A 936 -16.13 27.59 -69.44
CA THR A 936 -16.42 28.93 -68.91
C THR A 936 -15.15 29.56 -68.36
N LEU A 937 -14.69 30.64 -68.97
CA LEU A 937 -13.45 31.32 -68.60
C LEU A 937 -13.74 32.73 -68.09
N ASN A 938 -13.11 33.12 -66.98
CA ASN A 938 -13.16 34.47 -66.40
C ASN A 938 -11.75 34.84 -65.91
N GLY A 939 -11.11 35.79 -66.57
CA GLY A 939 -9.76 36.24 -66.26
C GLY A 939 -9.71 37.06 -64.98
N GLY A 940 -10.72 37.90 -64.77
CA GLY A 940 -10.80 38.76 -63.60
C GLY A 940 -9.99 40.03 -63.81
N ALA A 941 -9.47 40.64 -62.75
CA ALA A 941 -8.84 41.96 -62.90
C ALA A 941 -7.49 41.85 -63.62
N GLY A 942 -7.38 42.32 -64.87
CA GLY A 942 -6.13 42.11 -65.58
C GLY A 942 -6.07 42.63 -67.01
N SER A 943 -5.23 42.00 -67.82
CA SER A 943 -5.22 42.18 -69.27
C SER A 943 -4.97 40.80 -69.85
N ASP A 944 -6.03 40.03 -69.84
CA ASP A 944 -5.94 38.59 -69.80
C ASP A 944 -5.99 38.00 -71.20
N TYR A 945 -5.56 36.75 -71.30
CA TYR A 945 -5.38 36.03 -72.54
C TYR A 945 -6.19 34.75 -72.52
N TYR A 946 -7.24 34.72 -73.33
CA TYR A 946 -8.13 33.56 -73.47
C TYR A 946 -7.80 32.79 -74.75
N VAL A 947 -7.72 31.47 -74.62
CA VAL A 947 -7.71 30.49 -75.72
C VAL A 947 -8.85 29.54 -75.42
N LEU A 948 -9.87 29.50 -76.27
CA LEU A 948 -11.12 28.81 -75.93
C LEU A 948 -10.98 27.32 -76.22
N GLY A 949 -10.81 26.96 -77.49
CA GLY A 949 -10.53 25.59 -77.91
C GLY A 949 -11.66 24.99 -78.74
N GLU A 950 -11.97 23.70 -78.52
CA GLU A 950 -13.08 23.00 -79.18
C GLU A 950 -14.30 22.98 -78.26
N GLY A 951 -15.46 23.44 -78.71
CA GLY A 951 -16.70 23.41 -77.91
C GLY A 951 -17.45 24.74 -78.02
N ALA A 952 -18.59 24.84 -77.32
CA ALA A 952 -19.32 26.10 -77.22
C ALA A 952 -18.92 26.84 -75.94
N ASP A 953 -17.94 27.73 -76.08
CA ASP A 953 -17.25 28.34 -74.93
C ASP A 953 -17.87 29.67 -74.48
N ARG A 954 -17.77 29.96 -73.19
CA ARG A 954 -18.25 31.19 -72.57
C ARG A 954 -17.13 31.97 -71.91
N VAL A 955 -16.83 33.15 -72.42
CA VAL A 955 -15.96 34.12 -71.71
C VAL A 955 -16.82 35.09 -70.92
N VAL A 956 -16.71 35.06 -69.60
CA VAL A 956 -17.46 35.94 -68.69
C VAL A 956 -16.62 37.16 -68.38
N ILE A 957 -17.19 38.34 -68.64
CA ILE A 957 -16.53 39.62 -68.39
C ILE A 957 -17.22 40.34 -67.24
N GLY A 958 -16.51 40.48 -66.11
CA GLY A 958 -16.98 41.14 -64.90
C GLY A 958 -16.64 42.63 -64.82
N ALA A 959 -17.14 43.29 -63.76
CA ALA A 959 -16.82 44.68 -63.49
C ALA A 959 -15.34 44.84 -63.11
N GLY A 960 -14.59 45.60 -63.90
CA GLY A 960 -13.14 45.81 -63.69
C GLY A 960 -12.24 44.72 -64.30
N ASP A 961 -12.81 43.78 -65.05
CA ASP A 961 -12.12 42.66 -65.70
C ASP A 961 -11.24 43.16 -66.86
N SER A 962 -11.86 43.90 -67.79
CA SER A 962 -11.17 44.51 -68.93
C SER A 962 -11.31 46.04 -68.98
N GLY A 963 -10.28 46.73 -69.48
CA GLY A 963 -10.25 48.19 -69.60
C GLY A 963 -9.94 48.73 -71.00
N TYR A 964 -10.20 50.02 -71.20
CA TYR A 964 -9.92 50.69 -72.47
C TYR A 964 -8.43 50.73 -72.87
N GLY A 965 -8.14 50.34 -74.12
CA GLY A 965 -6.82 50.46 -74.75
C GLY A 965 -5.96 49.20 -74.74
N PHE A 966 -4.93 49.17 -75.59
CA PHE A 966 -4.15 47.95 -75.89
C PHE A 966 -3.47 47.29 -74.68
N SER A 967 -3.12 48.06 -73.66
CA SER A 967 -2.42 47.56 -72.47
C SER A 967 -3.35 47.15 -71.32
N ARG A 968 -4.66 47.27 -71.50
CA ARG A 968 -5.68 47.04 -70.45
C ARG A 968 -6.84 46.17 -70.92
N ARG A 969 -6.95 45.93 -72.22
CA ARG A 969 -7.98 45.08 -72.77
C ARG A 969 -7.60 43.62 -72.67
N ASP A 970 -8.59 42.78 -72.50
CA ASP A 970 -8.41 41.36 -72.66
C ASP A 970 -8.37 40.94 -74.12
N MET A 971 -7.83 39.75 -74.34
CA MET A 971 -7.60 39.20 -75.66
C MET A 971 -8.09 37.76 -75.75
N ILE A 972 -9.03 37.50 -76.66
CA ILE A 972 -9.49 36.17 -77.03
C ILE A 972 -8.85 35.78 -78.35
N ARG A 973 -8.14 34.65 -78.38
CA ARG A 973 -7.27 34.25 -79.49
C ARG A 973 -8.02 33.68 -80.69
N ASP A 974 -9.03 32.85 -80.44
CA ASP A 974 -9.60 31.88 -81.38
C ASP A 974 -11.13 31.76 -81.30
N PHE A 975 -11.79 32.85 -80.90
CA PHE A 975 -13.25 32.95 -80.82
C PHE A 975 -13.95 32.55 -82.13
N THR A 976 -14.98 31.70 -82.03
CA THR A 976 -15.80 31.19 -83.12
C THR A 976 -17.22 31.75 -83.03
N SER A 977 -17.53 32.74 -83.88
CA SER A 977 -18.88 33.34 -83.96
C SER A 977 -19.95 32.30 -84.29
N GLY A 978 -21.07 32.35 -83.57
CA GLY A 978 -22.20 31.42 -83.68
C GLY A 978 -22.07 30.15 -82.83
N GLU A 979 -20.93 29.93 -82.16
CA GLU A 979 -20.65 28.81 -81.27
C GLU A 979 -20.26 29.33 -79.89
N ASP A 980 -19.22 30.16 -79.82
CA ASP A 980 -18.75 30.80 -78.59
C ASP A 980 -19.57 32.05 -78.23
N VAL A 981 -19.60 32.38 -76.94
CA VAL A 981 -20.31 33.55 -76.41
C VAL A 981 -19.45 34.38 -75.47
N ILE A 982 -19.58 35.70 -75.61
CA ILE A 982 -19.07 36.68 -74.66
C ILE A 982 -20.20 37.07 -73.73
N ASP A 983 -20.06 36.76 -72.45
CA ASP A 983 -21.06 37.03 -71.45
C ASP A 983 -20.76 38.33 -70.69
N LEU A 984 -21.63 39.32 -70.93
CA LEU A 984 -21.60 40.63 -70.30
C LEU A 984 -22.68 40.78 -69.22
N SER A 985 -23.43 39.72 -68.90
CA SER A 985 -24.58 39.79 -67.98
C SER A 985 -24.22 40.17 -66.54
N ALA A 986 -22.93 40.06 -66.19
CA ALA A 986 -22.37 40.50 -64.92
C ALA A 986 -22.13 42.01 -64.84
N LEU A 987 -22.17 42.73 -65.98
CA LEU A 987 -22.03 44.17 -66.06
C LEU A 987 -23.39 44.85 -66.08
N ASP A 988 -23.45 46.05 -65.49
CA ASP A 988 -24.60 46.94 -65.62
C ASP A 988 -24.39 47.86 -66.83
N ALA A 989 -25.34 47.88 -67.76
CA ALA A 989 -25.26 48.70 -68.97
C ALA A 989 -25.38 50.22 -68.69
N ASP A 990 -25.86 50.61 -67.52
CA ASP A 990 -25.85 52.00 -67.04
C ASP A 990 -25.60 52.05 -65.54
N ALA A 991 -24.33 52.12 -65.14
CA ALA A 991 -23.93 52.16 -63.73
C ALA A 991 -24.45 53.40 -62.97
N GLY A 992 -25.01 54.40 -63.67
CA GLY A 992 -25.61 55.60 -63.09
C GLY A 992 -27.07 55.43 -62.65
N VAL A 993 -27.71 54.32 -63.01
CA VAL A 993 -29.14 54.06 -62.75
C VAL A 993 -29.31 52.79 -61.89
N ALA A 994 -30.23 52.86 -60.93
CA ALA A 994 -30.43 51.75 -59.99
C ALA A 994 -31.12 50.54 -60.69
N GLY A 995 -30.44 49.40 -60.72
CA GLY A 995 -30.92 48.14 -61.32
C GLY A 995 -29.76 47.40 -61.99
N ASN A 996 -30.04 46.34 -62.75
CA ASN A 996 -29.11 45.81 -63.76
C ASN A 996 -29.76 46.03 -65.12
N GLN A 997 -29.15 46.85 -65.97
CA GLN A 997 -29.66 47.23 -67.28
C GLN A 997 -29.05 46.34 -68.35
N ALA A 998 -29.89 45.90 -69.28
CA ALA A 998 -29.46 45.03 -70.37
C ALA A 998 -28.73 45.81 -71.45
N PHE A 999 -27.69 45.21 -72.01
CA PHE A 999 -26.98 45.76 -73.14
C PHE A 999 -27.76 45.58 -74.44
N ARG A 1000 -27.42 46.43 -75.43
CA ARG A 1000 -27.88 46.24 -76.80
C ARG A 1000 -26.71 46.19 -77.77
N PHE A 1001 -26.62 45.13 -78.57
CA PHE A 1001 -25.65 45.08 -79.66
C PHE A 1001 -26.02 46.07 -80.78
N PHE A 1002 -25.13 47.02 -81.05
CA PHE A 1002 -25.31 48.09 -82.04
C PHE A 1002 -24.53 47.85 -83.35
N GLY A 1003 -23.63 46.86 -83.38
CA GLY A 1003 -22.92 46.43 -84.58
C GLY A 1003 -21.60 47.16 -84.84
N GLY A 1004 -21.30 47.43 -86.12
CA GLY A 1004 -19.99 47.83 -86.68
C GLY A 1004 -19.37 49.17 -86.26
N THR A 1005 -19.57 49.66 -85.03
CA THR A 1005 -19.07 50.97 -84.54
C THR A 1005 -18.01 50.83 -83.46
N ALA A 1006 -16.98 51.68 -83.51
CA ALA A 1006 -15.90 51.71 -82.50
C ALA A 1006 -16.26 52.58 -81.28
N ALA A 1007 -17.32 53.38 -81.40
CA ALA A 1007 -17.85 54.28 -80.37
C ALA A 1007 -19.37 54.04 -80.22
N PRO A 1008 -19.80 52.93 -79.60
CA PRO A 1008 -21.19 52.71 -79.22
C PRO A 1008 -21.68 53.78 -78.22
N GLY A 1009 -23.00 54.02 -78.17
CA GLY A 1009 -23.62 54.86 -77.16
C GLY A 1009 -23.81 54.14 -75.81
N ALA A 1010 -24.36 54.85 -74.83
CA ALA A 1010 -24.64 54.31 -73.49
C ALA A 1010 -25.40 52.98 -73.53
N GLY A 1011 -24.90 51.97 -72.82
CA GLY A 1011 -25.50 50.63 -72.76
C GLY A 1011 -25.48 49.87 -74.09
N GLU A 1012 -24.65 50.29 -75.05
CA GLU A 1012 -24.50 49.64 -76.34
C GLU A 1012 -23.14 48.92 -76.45
N VAL A 1013 -23.17 47.77 -77.14
CA VAL A 1013 -21.97 47.01 -77.51
C VAL A 1013 -21.67 47.23 -78.98
N GLY A 1014 -20.48 47.72 -79.29
CA GLY A 1014 -19.97 47.97 -80.63
C GLY A 1014 -18.80 47.06 -80.98
N ALA A 1015 -18.59 46.76 -82.26
CA ALA A 1015 -17.52 45.89 -82.73
C ALA A 1015 -16.89 46.41 -84.03
N VAL A 1016 -15.57 46.57 -84.09
CA VAL A 1016 -14.86 47.05 -85.29
C VAL A 1016 -13.61 46.23 -85.58
N VAL A 1017 -13.47 45.82 -86.84
CA VAL A 1017 -12.27 45.17 -87.35
C VAL A 1017 -11.14 46.19 -87.51
N TYR A 1018 -9.99 45.91 -86.89
CA TYR A 1018 -8.77 46.69 -86.95
C TYR A 1018 -7.57 45.78 -87.29
N GLY A 1019 -7.24 45.69 -88.58
CA GLY A 1019 -6.23 44.74 -89.06
C GLY A 1019 -6.76 43.30 -88.98
N ASP A 1020 -6.01 42.41 -88.33
CA ASP A 1020 -6.35 40.99 -88.14
C ASP A 1020 -7.09 40.71 -86.81
N ALA A 1021 -7.55 41.77 -86.13
CA ALA A 1021 -8.28 41.67 -84.87
C ALA A 1021 -9.60 42.47 -84.94
N LEU A 1022 -10.64 41.97 -84.29
CA LEU A 1022 -11.89 42.66 -84.04
C LEU A 1022 -11.89 43.21 -82.61
N ILE A 1023 -12.14 44.50 -82.45
CA ILE A 1023 -12.23 45.16 -81.16
C ILE A 1023 -13.70 45.31 -80.80
N VAL A 1024 -14.13 44.67 -79.72
CA VAL A 1024 -15.41 44.91 -79.06
C VAL A 1024 -15.22 46.09 -78.11
N SER A 1025 -16.04 47.12 -78.23
CA SER A 1025 -16.09 48.26 -77.32
C SER A 1025 -17.43 48.24 -76.60
N VAL A 1026 -17.44 48.49 -75.30
CA VAL A 1026 -18.66 48.58 -74.48
C VAL A 1026 -18.65 49.91 -73.75
N ASN A 1027 -19.76 50.65 -73.84
CA ASN A 1027 -19.98 51.89 -73.09
C ASN A 1027 -20.97 51.61 -71.95
N LEU A 1028 -20.55 51.88 -70.71
CA LEU A 1028 -21.27 51.54 -69.47
C LEU A 1028 -22.04 52.72 -68.87
N ASP A 1029 -21.94 53.93 -69.42
CA ASP A 1029 -22.68 55.10 -68.92
C ASP A 1029 -23.04 56.10 -70.05
N ASP A 1030 -23.70 57.21 -69.71
CA ASP A 1030 -24.11 58.25 -70.69
C ASP A 1030 -22.99 59.25 -71.01
N ASP A 1031 -21.73 58.85 -70.86
CA ASP A 1031 -20.58 59.61 -71.29
C ASP A 1031 -20.05 59.15 -72.67
N ALA A 1032 -19.13 59.91 -73.26
CA ALA A 1032 -18.61 59.65 -74.61
C ALA A 1032 -17.36 58.77 -74.61
N ALA A 1033 -16.92 58.30 -73.45
CA ALA A 1033 -15.82 57.38 -73.27
C ALA A 1033 -16.29 55.94 -73.48
N ILE A 1034 -15.30 55.05 -73.57
CA ILE A 1034 -15.52 53.61 -73.67
C ILE A 1034 -14.80 53.05 -72.46
N GLU A 1035 -15.53 52.32 -71.62
CA GLU A 1035 -15.00 51.86 -70.33
C GLU A 1035 -14.28 50.53 -70.52
N LEU A 1036 -14.78 49.69 -71.44
CA LEU A 1036 -14.31 48.33 -71.65
C LEU A 1036 -14.05 48.04 -73.13
N GLN A 1037 -12.93 47.37 -73.41
CA GLN A 1037 -12.62 46.83 -74.74
C GLN A 1037 -12.20 45.37 -74.65
N LEU A 1038 -12.58 44.55 -75.62
CA LEU A 1038 -12.05 43.20 -75.79
C LEU A 1038 -11.46 43.07 -77.19
N GLN A 1039 -10.38 42.31 -77.33
CA GLN A 1039 -9.79 42.02 -78.62
C GLN A 1039 -10.04 40.56 -79.00
N LEU A 1040 -10.78 40.34 -80.09
CA LEU A 1040 -10.97 39.03 -80.70
C LEU A 1040 -10.01 38.90 -81.89
N ASN A 1041 -9.12 37.93 -81.86
CA ASN A 1041 -8.19 37.70 -82.96
C ASN A 1041 -8.77 36.74 -84.01
N GLY A 1042 -8.49 36.99 -85.29
CA GLY A 1042 -8.92 36.10 -86.37
C GLY A 1042 -10.41 36.14 -86.70
N VAL A 1043 -11.19 36.98 -86.01
CA VAL A 1043 -12.63 37.20 -86.23
C VAL A 1043 -12.84 38.42 -87.11
N ASP A 1044 -13.61 38.27 -88.20
CA ASP A 1044 -13.94 39.38 -89.11
C ASP A 1044 -15.43 39.81 -89.04
N HIS A 1045 -16.26 39.07 -88.29
CA HIS A 1045 -17.66 39.38 -88.03
C HIS A 1045 -18.16 38.80 -86.70
N ILE A 1046 -19.06 39.53 -86.03
CA ILE A 1046 -19.82 39.05 -84.86
C ILE A 1046 -21.26 39.59 -84.92
N THR A 1047 -22.17 38.94 -84.20
CA THR A 1047 -23.60 39.25 -84.16
C THR A 1047 -24.12 39.32 -82.71
N ALA A 1048 -25.38 39.73 -82.54
CA ALA A 1048 -25.99 39.80 -81.21
C ALA A 1048 -26.12 38.43 -80.51
N SER A 1049 -26.09 37.31 -81.23
CA SER A 1049 -26.15 35.96 -80.63
C SER A 1049 -24.81 35.50 -80.06
N ASP A 1050 -23.71 36.19 -80.39
CA ASP A 1050 -22.37 35.91 -79.86
C ASP A 1050 -22.16 36.54 -78.47
N PHE A 1051 -23.23 37.15 -77.92
CA PHE A 1051 -23.21 37.80 -76.64
C PHE A 1051 -24.37 37.33 -75.76
N ILE A 1052 -24.12 37.26 -74.45
CA ILE A 1052 -25.15 37.27 -73.41
C ILE A 1052 -25.19 38.70 -72.86
N LEU A 1053 -26.29 39.42 -73.10
CA LEU A 1053 -26.46 40.87 -72.91
C LEU A 1053 -27.50 41.25 -71.87
#